data_AF-A0A956QDA4-F1
#
_entry.id   AF-A0A956QDA4-F1
#
_cell.length_a   1.000
_cell.length_b   1.000
_cell.length_c   1.000
_cell.angle_alpha   90.00
_cell.angle_beta   90.00
_cell.angle_gamma   90.00
#
_symmetry.space_group_name_H-M   'P 1'
#
loop_
_entity.id
_entity.type
_entity.pdbx_description
1 polymer ?
#
loop_
_entity_poly.entity_id
_entity_poly.type
_entity_poly.pdbx_seq_one_letter_code
_entity_poly.pdbx_strand_id
1 'polypeptide(L)'
;MSGWPQVARLGLIFTLLVLGPMVLLGWCGCTMFALASLIWLMACAMLVGNTGFGALTSEREKKTLDSLRLTQLTSSQILLAKLRPEFGLLGRLGVAMAPAVVLAGVFGGYGWVAGGLVVLLGLTTGVFSSVLAICTSSLFDTTSRAVVAGWVGKAIWLLLTPLADTILSAVLVLRTPPPIFSSLNPLAALRVLLLPEAAPVGYGVLPFMGLLSMLGVAAAMFVYAARRFDNGLTASGGVYDRHQHPVYRQGWGPAWVRKALGTNPSFLREMAFQLRSGAGRWPGYAVFLVLFLAPFLYAQSWSAADAVRRADAPVPVVETIEPPSSPMATTNPSDPVAPRQVRLRTRYGETLILPGHTNKCCMRVHLNRVAHVPLPANTRRVITEMAYSYDSSYAPERVETTEPYQTTANDYSNDTSYDYHGYQAERASHVRDRSLSLGLAGSVMLLLLYLAIRCSGFLATAVTGERDRRSWEDLALTGISVDTVLSGKVAGALALPLTQMILCFPALLFFVYTGNLTVAEVLGLLVFAVALAVTAALTGLFASASSSTSHEAHARCLAMVVGGFALLPALVGSGSGLIALVAFGCAFAVLSQKGRFTEAAAWVGVATSLLVNAQAASPLTSALSFLPSLLGTRVSFIQSLGAGVTGLSLINWMAAVLFLVSVSYLLWSASLRRLGADDTQQGALRAELAH
;
A
#
# COMPACT_ATOMS: atom_id res chain seq x y z
N MET A 1 31.30 -23.97 25.70
CA MET A 1 31.65 -23.91 24.26
C MET A 1 32.14 -25.25 23.70
N SER A 2 31.76 -26.41 24.27
CA SER A 2 32.29 -27.74 23.92
C SER A 2 31.61 -28.47 22.74
N GLY A 3 30.57 -27.90 22.11
CA GLY A 3 29.80 -28.56 21.03
C GLY A 3 30.17 -28.18 19.59
N TRP A 4 31.10 -27.24 19.39
CA TRP A 4 31.48 -26.73 18.06
C TRP A 4 32.03 -27.78 17.08
N PRO A 5 32.93 -28.69 17.46
CA PRO A 5 33.45 -29.70 16.53
C PRO A 5 32.39 -30.74 16.11
N GLN A 6 31.36 -30.96 16.92
CA GLN A 6 30.26 -31.88 16.58
C GLN A 6 29.31 -31.29 15.53
N VAL A 7 28.98 -29.99 15.63
CA VAL A 7 28.12 -29.30 14.65
C VAL A 7 28.79 -29.18 13.29
N ALA A 8 30.10 -28.90 13.24
CA ALA A 8 30.86 -28.86 12.00
C ALA A 8 30.92 -30.24 11.31
N ARG A 9 31.13 -31.32 12.07
CA ARG A 9 31.09 -32.69 11.55
C ARG A 9 29.70 -33.06 11.01
N LEU A 10 28.64 -32.71 11.73
CA LEU A 10 27.25 -32.94 11.29
C LEU A 10 26.89 -32.15 10.04
N GLY A 11 27.35 -30.90 9.92
CA GLY A 11 27.17 -30.08 8.72
C GLY A 11 27.86 -30.69 7.50
N LEU A 12 29.09 -31.16 7.66
CA LEU A 12 29.84 -31.82 6.58
C LEU A 12 29.22 -33.17 6.18
N ILE A 13 28.75 -33.95 7.16
CA ILE A 13 28.00 -35.20 6.92
C ILE A 13 26.69 -34.90 6.18
N PHE A 14 25.92 -33.90 6.59
CA PHE A 14 24.69 -33.47 5.92
C PHE A 14 24.96 -33.01 4.48
N THR A 15 26.03 -32.25 4.28
CA THR A 15 26.48 -31.78 2.96
C THR A 15 26.75 -32.97 2.03
N LEU A 16 27.49 -33.98 2.51
CA LEU A 16 27.81 -35.18 1.74
C LEU A 16 26.58 -36.09 1.50
N LEU A 17 25.71 -36.23 2.51
CA LEU A 17 24.49 -37.06 2.42
C LEU A 17 23.39 -36.44 1.56
N VAL A 18 23.34 -35.12 1.40
CA VAL A 18 22.30 -34.45 0.62
C VAL A 18 22.79 -34.13 -0.79
N LEU A 19 23.98 -33.51 -0.94
CA LEU A 19 24.49 -33.15 -2.27
C LEU A 19 25.03 -34.39 -3.02
N GLY A 20 25.65 -35.35 -2.34
CA GLY A 20 26.19 -36.56 -2.97
C GLY A 20 25.15 -37.36 -3.75
N PRO A 21 24.04 -37.78 -3.13
CA PRO A 21 22.97 -38.50 -3.82
C PRO A 21 22.27 -37.67 -4.91
N MET A 22 22.14 -36.35 -4.72
CA MET A 22 21.54 -35.47 -5.74
C MET A 22 22.38 -35.40 -7.02
N VAL A 23 23.71 -35.36 -6.89
CA VAL A 23 24.62 -35.46 -8.06
C VAL A 23 24.49 -36.83 -8.72
N LEU A 24 24.43 -37.92 -7.94
CA LEU A 24 24.25 -39.29 -8.44
C LEU A 24 22.90 -39.49 -9.15
N LEU A 25 21.85 -38.80 -8.70
CA LEU A 25 20.52 -38.77 -9.33
C LEU A 25 20.47 -37.88 -10.59
N GLY A 26 21.58 -37.26 -11.00
CA GLY A 26 21.68 -36.49 -12.23
C GLY A 26 21.11 -35.06 -12.15
N TRP A 27 20.95 -34.50 -10.95
CA TRP A 27 20.47 -33.13 -10.77
C TRP A 27 21.47 -32.13 -11.35
N CYS A 28 20.96 -31.08 -12.03
CA CYS A 28 21.82 -30.01 -12.53
C CYS A 28 22.49 -29.29 -11.35
N GLY A 29 23.81 -29.05 -11.41
CA GLY A 29 24.49 -28.27 -10.36
C GLY A 29 23.85 -26.88 -10.14
N CYS A 30 23.25 -26.32 -11.19
CA CYS A 30 22.46 -25.09 -11.13
C CYS A 30 21.22 -25.14 -10.22
N THR A 31 20.52 -26.27 -10.18
CA THR A 31 19.33 -26.44 -9.33
C THR A 31 19.74 -26.70 -7.89
N MET A 32 20.82 -27.45 -7.71
CA MET A 32 21.40 -27.73 -6.40
C MET A 32 21.87 -26.43 -5.73
N PHE A 33 22.56 -25.56 -6.47
CA PHE A 33 22.97 -24.25 -5.95
C PHE A 33 21.77 -23.37 -5.60
N ALA A 34 20.74 -23.31 -6.46
CA ALA A 34 19.54 -22.52 -6.19
C ALA A 34 18.79 -22.99 -4.93
N LEU A 35 18.59 -24.30 -4.78
CA LEU A 35 17.89 -24.87 -3.62
C LEU A 35 18.71 -24.73 -2.34
N ALA A 36 20.02 -25.03 -2.38
CA ALA A 36 20.90 -24.86 -1.22
C ALA A 36 20.91 -23.39 -0.75
N SER A 37 20.99 -22.45 -1.69
CA SER A 37 20.97 -21.01 -1.39
C SER A 37 19.63 -20.54 -0.82
N LEU A 38 18.51 -21.02 -1.37
CA LEU A 38 17.17 -20.70 -0.87
C LEU A 38 16.95 -21.26 0.54
N ILE A 39 17.30 -22.53 0.77
CA ILE A 39 17.17 -23.19 2.08
C ILE A 39 18.01 -22.46 3.12
N TRP A 40 19.26 -22.14 2.79
CA TRP A 40 20.16 -21.36 3.65
C TRP A 40 19.54 -20.01 4.04
N LEU A 41 19.07 -19.25 3.06
CA LEU A 41 18.53 -17.91 3.28
C LEU A 41 17.21 -17.95 4.07
N MET A 42 16.32 -18.89 3.76
CA MET A 42 15.07 -19.08 4.50
C MET A 42 15.32 -19.56 5.93
N ALA A 43 16.32 -20.42 6.15
CA ALA A 43 16.72 -20.84 7.50
C ALA A 43 17.23 -19.65 8.32
N CYS A 44 18.09 -18.81 7.75
CA CYS A 44 18.55 -17.57 8.36
C CYS A 44 17.38 -16.61 8.66
N ALA A 45 16.44 -16.44 7.74
CA ALA A 45 15.33 -15.51 7.92
C ALA A 45 14.30 -16.02 8.96
N MET A 46 13.95 -17.30 8.92
CA MET A 46 12.86 -17.87 9.72
C MET A 46 13.29 -18.31 11.12
N LEU A 47 14.40 -19.05 11.23
CA LEU A 47 14.83 -19.66 12.50
C LEU A 47 15.48 -18.65 13.43
N VAL A 48 16.28 -17.74 12.89
CA VAL A 48 16.99 -16.72 13.67
C VAL A 48 16.03 -15.59 14.05
N GLY A 49 16.15 -15.09 15.28
CA GLY A 49 15.34 -14.02 15.83
C GLY A 49 13.98 -14.46 16.37
N ASN A 50 13.59 -15.73 16.23
CA ASN A 50 12.27 -16.19 16.68
C ASN A 50 12.10 -16.04 18.21
N THR A 51 13.16 -16.31 18.99
CA THR A 51 13.11 -16.14 20.45
C THR A 51 13.19 -14.67 20.85
N GLY A 52 13.74 -13.81 19.97
CA GLY A 52 13.83 -12.36 20.14
C GLY A 52 12.46 -11.66 20.24
N PHE A 53 11.39 -12.19 19.63
CA PHE A 53 10.07 -11.55 19.65
C PHE A 53 9.49 -11.40 21.06
N GLY A 54 9.75 -12.39 21.92
CA GLY A 54 9.32 -12.40 23.32
C GLY A 54 10.34 -11.84 24.31
N ALA A 55 11.55 -11.46 23.86
CA ALA A 55 12.68 -11.27 24.77
C ALA A 55 12.52 -10.09 25.73
N LEU A 56 11.86 -9.01 25.31
CA LEU A 56 11.57 -7.85 26.17
C LEU A 56 10.17 -7.91 26.74
N THR A 57 9.19 -8.32 25.94
CA THR A 57 7.79 -8.41 26.37
C THR A 57 7.58 -9.41 27.50
N SER A 58 8.28 -10.55 27.48
CA SER A 58 8.20 -11.53 28.58
C SER A 58 8.78 -10.99 29.89
N GLU A 59 9.81 -10.15 29.82
CA GLU A 59 10.37 -9.47 30.99
C GLU A 59 9.44 -8.35 31.49
N ARG A 60 8.70 -7.69 30.59
CA ARG A 60 7.64 -6.72 30.97
C ARG A 60 6.51 -7.42 31.70
N GLU A 61 6.03 -8.54 31.17
CA GLU A 61 4.94 -9.33 31.78
C GLU A 61 5.34 -9.87 33.16
N LYS A 62 6.59 -10.30 33.31
CA LYS A 62 7.15 -10.79 34.59
C LYS A 62 7.56 -9.67 35.55
N LYS A 63 7.44 -8.40 35.15
CA LYS A 63 7.90 -7.20 35.91
C LYS A 63 9.39 -7.20 36.26
N THR A 64 10.17 -8.04 35.59
CA THR A 64 11.63 -8.15 35.75
C THR A 64 12.37 -7.13 34.89
N LEU A 65 11.69 -6.52 33.91
CA LEU A 65 12.27 -5.47 33.06
C LEU A 65 12.68 -4.22 33.86
N ASP A 66 11.94 -3.86 34.90
CA ASP A 66 12.30 -2.72 35.77
C ASP A 66 13.50 -3.07 36.67
N SER A 67 13.67 -4.34 37.05
CA SER A 67 14.86 -4.81 37.75
C SER A 67 16.11 -4.77 36.85
N LEU A 68 15.97 -5.16 35.57
CA LEU A 68 17.05 -5.05 34.58
C LEU A 68 17.51 -3.60 34.36
N ARG A 69 16.58 -2.64 34.47
CA ARG A 69 16.86 -1.21 34.35
C ARG A 69 17.60 -0.60 35.54
N LEU A 70 17.58 -1.26 36.70
CA LEU A 70 18.33 -0.85 37.90
C LEU A 70 19.79 -1.33 37.87
N THR A 71 20.15 -2.17 36.90
CA THR A 71 21.54 -2.61 36.72
C THR A 71 22.40 -1.49 36.13
N GLN A 72 23.71 -1.50 36.40
CA GLN A 72 24.66 -0.53 35.81
C GLN A 72 24.91 -0.76 34.30
N LEU A 73 24.12 -1.60 33.65
CA LEU A 73 24.27 -1.90 32.23
C LEU A 73 23.55 -0.83 31.39
N THR A 74 24.22 -0.38 30.34
CA THR A 74 23.59 0.48 29.34
C THR A 74 22.51 -0.29 28.57
N SER A 75 21.49 0.41 28.08
CA SER A 75 20.39 -0.21 27.34
C SER A 75 20.84 -0.98 26.10
N SER A 76 21.88 -0.51 25.41
CA SER A 76 22.51 -1.24 24.30
C SER A 76 23.16 -2.55 24.77
N GLN A 77 23.83 -2.58 25.91
CA GLN A 77 24.43 -3.80 26.49
C GLN A 77 23.35 -4.82 26.88
N ILE A 78 22.23 -4.36 27.44
CA ILE A 78 21.10 -5.25 27.79
C ILE A 78 20.50 -5.87 26.53
N LEU A 79 20.23 -5.07 25.50
CA LEU A 79 19.70 -5.58 24.23
C LEU A 79 20.69 -6.53 23.54
N LEU A 80 21.98 -6.21 23.54
CA LEU A 80 23.02 -7.07 22.96
C LEU A 80 23.16 -8.41 23.72
N ALA A 81 23.04 -8.38 25.05
CA ALA A 81 23.02 -9.60 25.86
C ALA A 81 21.82 -10.50 25.50
N LYS A 82 20.67 -9.92 25.19
CA LYS A 82 19.48 -10.65 24.70
C LYS A 82 19.63 -11.16 23.26
N LEU A 83 20.41 -10.50 22.40
CA LEU A 83 20.73 -10.98 21.04
C LEU A 83 21.81 -12.06 20.99
N ARG A 84 22.68 -12.13 22.00
CA ARG A 84 23.79 -13.08 22.04
C ARG A 84 23.42 -14.54 21.73
N PRO A 85 22.34 -15.14 22.29
CA PRO A 85 21.93 -16.49 21.94
C PRO A 85 21.51 -16.64 20.47
N GLU A 86 20.90 -15.61 19.87
CA GLU A 86 20.51 -15.60 18.45
C GLU A 86 21.72 -15.56 17.53
N PHE A 87 22.73 -14.74 17.85
CA PHE A 87 24.01 -14.76 17.11
C PHE A 87 24.75 -16.10 17.26
N GLY A 88 24.65 -16.74 18.43
CA GLY A 88 25.15 -18.10 18.63
C GLY A 88 24.41 -19.15 17.80
N LEU A 89 23.11 -18.98 17.53
CA LEU A 89 22.36 -19.82 16.60
C LEU A 89 22.78 -19.55 15.15
N LEU A 90 22.90 -18.29 14.74
CA LEU A 90 23.35 -17.90 13.40
C LEU A 90 24.74 -18.44 13.09
N GLY A 91 25.68 -18.37 14.03
CA GLY A 91 27.02 -18.93 13.87
C GLY A 91 27.01 -20.45 13.69
N ARG A 92 26.18 -21.17 14.47
CA ARG A 92 26.00 -22.63 14.30
C ARG A 92 25.42 -22.98 12.93
N LEU A 93 24.41 -22.22 12.48
CA LEU A 93 23.81 -22.40 11.16
C LEU A 93 24.86 -22.17 10.06
N GLY A 94 25.65 -21.10 10.16
CA GLY A 94 26.74 -20.79 9.22
C GLY A 94 27.77 -21.89 9.11
N VAL A 95 28.28 -22.39 10.23
CA VAL A 95 29.25 -23.50 10.22
C VAL A 95 28.64 -24.77 9.60
N ALA A 96 27.36 -25.04 9.85
CA ALA A 96 26.71 -26.25 9.37
C ALA A 96 26.38 -26.21 7.86
N MET A 97 25.94 -25.06 7.34
CA MET A 97 25.35 -24.95 6.00
C MET A 97 26.21 -24.17 4.99
N ALA A 98 27.10 -23.27 5.42
CA ALA A 98 27.91 -22.47 4.50
C ALA A 98 28.82 -23.31 3.59
N PRO A 99 29.48 -24.39 4.07
CA PRO A 99 30.27 -25.25 3.19
C PRO A 99 29.43 -25.86 2.06
N ALA A 100 28.19 -26.28 2.36
CA ALA A 100 27.27 -26.84 1.39
C ALA A 100 26.90 -25.85 0.29
N VAL A 101 26.61 -24.60 0.66
CA VAL A 101 26.24 -23.53 -0.29
C VAL A 101 27.43 -23.17 -1.19
N VAL A 102 28.63 -23.05 -0.63
CA VAL A 102 29.85 -22.74 -1.40
C VAL A 102 30.18 -23.87 -2.37
N LEU A 103 30.17 -25.13 -1.90
CA LEU A 103 30.41 -26.29 -2.75
C LEU A 103 29.36 -26.40 -3.86
N ALA A 104 28.08 -26.18 -3.56
CA ALA A 104 27.02 -26.17 -4.56
C ALA A 104 27.24 -25.09 -5.63
N GLY A 105 27.78 -23.92 -5.26
CA GLY A 105 28.13 -22.86 -6.21
C GLY A 105 29.28 -23.25 -7.14
N VAL A 106 30.30 -23.92 -6.60
CA VAL A 106 31.44 -24.44 -7.38
C VAL A 106 30.97 -25.54 -8.34
N PHE A 107 30.24 -26.55 -7.86
CA PHE A 107 29.69 -27.62 -8.69
C PHE A 107 28.63 -27.12 -9.70
N GLY A 108 27.93 -26.05 -9.37
CA GLY A 108 26.95 -25.41 -10.25
C GLY A 108 27.55 -24.54 -11.35
N GLY A 109 28.87 -24.34 -11.38
CA GLY A 109 29.55 -23.50 -12.38
C GLY A 109 29.47 -21.99 -12.11
N TYR A 110 28.95 -21.56 -10.95
CA TYR A 110 28.86 -20.15 -10.55
C TYR A 110 30.13 -19.66 -9.84
N GLY A 111 31.01 -20.58 -9.44
CA GLY A 111 32.26 -20.29 -8.76
C GLY A 111 32.10 -20.06 -7.24
N TRP A 112 33.24 -20.02 -6.55
CA TRP A 112 33.29 -19.87 -5.08
C TRP A 112 32.86 -18.47 -4.61
N VAL A 113 33.07 -17.43 -5.43
CA VAL A 113 32.70 -16.04 -5.13
C VAL A 113 31.18 -15.90 -4.98
N ALA A 114 30.40 -16.47 -5.92
CA ALA A 114 28.95 -16.46 -5.86
C ALA A 114 28.42 -17.20 -4.61
N GLY A 115 28.99 -18.37 -4.31
CA GLY A 115 28.69 -19.10 -3.09
C GLY A 115 29.00 -18.30 -1.81
N GLY A 116 30.16 -17.64 -1.77
CA GLY A 116 30.56 -16.78 -0.64
C GLY A 116 29.62 -15.57 -0.44
N LEU A 117 29.18 -14.93 -1.53
CA LEU A 117 28.22 -13.84 -1.48
C LEU A 117 26.85 -14.29 -0.95
N VAL A 118 26.37 -15.47 -1.34
CA VAL A 118 25.12 -16.05 -0.79
C VAL A 118 25.26 -16.35 0.71
N VAL A 119 26.42 -16.86 1.15
CA VAL A 119 26.69 -17.07 2.58
C VAL A 119 26.62 -15.76 3.35
N LEU A 120 27.30 -14.72 2.86
CA LEU A 120 27.29 -13.38 3.46
C LEU A 120 25.87 -12.76 3.49
N LEU A 121 25.10 -12.96 2.42
CA LEU A 121 23.71 -12.53 2.34
C LEU A 121 22.83 -13.23 3.38
N GLY A 122 23.00 -14.54 3.59
CA GLY A 122 22.27 -15.24 4.66
C GLY A 122 22.67 -14.81 6.06
N LEU A 123 23.96 -14.54 6.30
CA LEU A 123 24.41 -14.03 7.61
C LEU A 123 23.81 -12.66 7.93
N THR A 124 23.85 -11.73 6.99
CA THR A 124 23.21 -10.40 7.15
C THR A 124 21.70 -10.51 7.30
N THR A 125 21.05 -11.40 6.55
CA THR A 125 19.62 -11.72 6.70
C THR A 125 19.31 -12.19 8.13
N GLY A 126 20.14 -13.05 8.70
CA GLY A 126 20.01 -13.52 10.08
C GLY A 126 20.14 -12.40 11.10
N VAL A 127 21.15 -11.53 10.96
CA VAL A 127 21.34 -10.34 11.81
C VAL A 127 20.12 -9.42 11.74
N PHE A 128 19.67 -9.09 10.52
CA PHE A 128 18.49 -8.26 10.30
C PHE A 128 17.26 -8.86 10.99
N SER A 129 17.05 -10.17 10.84
CA SER A 129 15.96 -10.92 11.45
C SER A 129 15.99 -10.87 12.99
N SER A 130 17.17 -11.02 13.61
CA SER A 130 17.33 -10.89 15.07
C SER A 130 17.00 -9.48 15.58
N VAL A 131 17.47 -8.46 14.88
CA VAL A 131 17.24 -7.06 15.29
C VAL A 131 15.78 -6.65 15.07
N LEU A 132 15.17 -7.08 13.97
CA LEU A 132 13.74 -6.95 13.72
C LEU A 132 12.94 -7.51 14.90
N ALA A 133 13.32 -8.68 15.41
CA ALA A 133 12.62 -9.32 16.51
C ALA A 133 12.70 -8.56 17.84
N ILE A 134 13.87 -8.01 18.19
CA ILE A 134 13.99 -7.17 19.38
C ILE A 134 13.27 -5.84 19.21
N CYS A 135 13.33 -5.25 18.01
CA CYS A 135 12.61 -4.01 17.73
C CYS A 135 11.11 -4.21 17.90
N THR A 136 10.53 -5.29 17.35
CA THR A 136 9.11 -5.59 17.56
C THR A 136 8.80 -5.90 19.03
N SER A 137 9.65 -6.65 19.73
CA SER A 137 9.50 -6.89 21.18
C SER A 137 9.49 -5.59 22.00
N SER A 138 10.23 -4.56 21.57
CA SER A 138 10.25 -3.25 22.24
C SER A 138 8.96 -2.44 22.04
N LEU A 139 8.26 -2.66 20.92
CA LEU A 139 7.08 -1.89 20.49
C LEU A 139 5.79 -2.30 21.21
N PHE A 140 5.64 -3.59 21.52
CA PHE A 140 4.41 -4.14 22.08
C PHE A 140 4.48 -4.39 23.58
N ASP A 141 3.31 -4.42 24.23
CA ASP A 141 3.21 -4.61 25.68
C ASP A 141 3.08 -6.09 26.08
N THR A 142 2.56 -6.94 25.19
CA THR A 142 2.36 -8.37 25.44
C THR A 142 3.16 -9.24 24.49
N THR A 143 3.56 -10.42 24.98
CA THR A 143 4.32 -11.43 24.23
C THR A 143 3.55 -11.93 23.03
N SER A 144 2.28 -12.27 23.20
CA SER A 144 1.40 -12.74 22.11
C SER A 144 1.32 -11.75 20.95
N ARG A 145 1.16 -10.46 21.23
CA ARG A 145 1.13 -9.41 20.20
C ARG A 145 2.47 -9.23 19.52
N ALA A 146 3.57 -9.26 20.28
CA ALA A 146 4.91 -9.13 19.74
C ALA A 146 5.29 -10.28 18.79
N VAL A 147 4.92 -11.52 19.15
CA VAL A 147 5.17 -12.71 18.32
C VAL A 147 4.37 -12.64 17.03
N VAL A 148 3.06 -12.37 17.09
CA VAL A 148 2.22 -12.26 15.88
C VAL A 148 2.70 -11.13 14.98
N ALA A 149 2.94 -9.94 15.52
CA ALA A 149 3.44 -8.81 14.75
C ALA A 149 4.84 -9.06 14.18
N GLY A 150 5.68 -9.81 14.89
CA GLY A 150 6.99 -10.25 14.43
C GLY A 150 6.93 -11.14 13.19
N TRP A 151 6.07 -12.18 13.23
CA TRP A 151 5.86 -13.08 12.10
C TRP A 151 5.21 -12.38 10.90
N VAL A 152 4.21 -11.53 11.14
CA VAL A 152 3.62 -10.69 10.09
C VAL A 152 4.67 -9.75 9.50
N GLY A 153 5.52 -9.15 10.33
CA GLY A 153 6.63 -8.30 9.88
C GLY A 153 7.62 -9.05 8.99
N LYS A 154 8.02 -10.28 9.36
CA LYS A 154 8.86 -11.15 8.52
C LYS A 154 8.18 -11.52 7.20
N ALA A 155 6.88 -11.83 7.22
CA ALA A 155 6.12 -12.15 6.02
C ALA A 155 6.05 -10.94 5.06
N ILE A 156 5.77 -9.74 5.58
CA ILE A 156 5.79 -8.49 4.82
C ILE A 156 7.18 -8.24 4.25
N TRP A 157 8.22 -8.38 5.07
CA TRP A 157 9.60 -8.18 4.65
C TRP A 157 10.01 -9.11 3.50
N LEU A 158 9.67 -10.39 3.54
CA LEU A 158 10.09 -11.35 2.52
C LEU A 158 9.20 -11.37 1.28
N LEU A 159 7.88 -11.23 1.45
CA LEU A 159 6.92 -11.43 0.36
C LEU A 159 6.44 -10.11 -0.27
N LEU A 160 6.27 -9.04 0.52
CA LEU A 160 5.63 -7.80 0.06
C LEU A 160 6.62 -6.69 -0.33
N THR A 161 7.88 -6.74 0.12
CA THR A 161 8.86 -5.70 -0.24
C THR A 161 9.18 -5.60 -1.75
N PRO A 162 9.21 -6.69 -2.56
CA PRO A 162 9.39 -6.55 -4.00
C PRO A 162 8.15 -5.94 -4.67
N LEU A 163 6.97 -6.17 -4.09
CA LEU A 163 5.72 -5.56 -4.54
C LEU A 163 5.73 -4.05 -4.30
N ALA A 164 6.41 -3.57 -3.25
CA ALA A 164 6.52 -2.14 -3.00
C ALA A 164 7.30 -1.40 -4.10
N ASP A 165 8.33 -2.02 -4.68
CA ASP A 165 9.05 -1.43 -5.82
C ASP A 165 8.24 -1.45 -7.10
N THR A 166 7.42 -2.49 -7.35
CA THR A 166 6.51 -2.50 -8.51
C THR A 166 5.37 -1.51 -8.36
N ILE A 167 4.88 -1.32 -7.14
CA ILE A 167 3.94 -0.23 -6.81
C ILE A 167 4.62 1.11 -7.06
N LEU A 168 5.83 1.33 -6.56
CA LEU A 168 6.56 2.58 -6.75
C LEU A 168 6.86 2.85 -8.23
N SER A 169 7.21 1.83 -9.00
CA SER A 169 7.46 1.96 -10.44
C SER A 169 6.18 2.26 -11.22
N ALA A 170 5.08 1.60 -10.86
CA ALA A 170 3.76 1.89 -11.42
C ALA A 170 3.31 3.31 -11.09
N VAL A 171 3.63 3.78 -9.88
CA VAL A 171 3.32 5.13 -9.41
C VAL A 171 4.17 6.19 -10.10
N LEU A 172 5.48 5.98 -10.22
CA LEU A 172 6.41 6.92 -10.84
C LEU A 172 6.49 6.80 -12.37
N VAL A 173 5.76 5.85 -12.97
CA VAL A 173 5.77 5.53 -14.41
C VAL A 173 7.20 5.25 -14.90
N LEU A 174 7.99 4.56 -14.06
CA LEU A 174 9.35 4.17 -14.40
C LEU A 174 9.31 2.89 -15.25
N ARG A 175 10.04 2.88 -16.36
CA ARG A 175 10.20 1.67 -17.21
C ARG A 175 10.85 0.52 -16.45
N THR A 176 11.67 0.81 -15.44
CA THR A 176 12.33 -0.15 -14.57
C THR A 176 12.07 0.19 -13.10
N PRO A 177 11.69 -0.79 -12.25
CA PRO A 177 11.37 -0.51 -10.85
C PRO A 177 12.64 -0.19 -10.05
N PRO A 178 12.80 1.02 -9.50
CA PRO A 178 14.01 1.36 -8.76
C PRO A 178 14.14 0.38 -7.58
N PRO A 179 15.31 -0.25 -7.35
CA PRO A 179 15.44 -1.32 -6.37
C PRO A 179 15.54 -0.80 -4.93
N ILE A 180 14.62 0.07 -4.51
CA ILE A 180 14.67 0.71 -3.20
C ILE A 180 14.30 -0.30 -2.12
N PHE A 181 13.09 -0.87 -2.20
CA PHE A 181 12.59 -1.86 -1.26
C PHE A 181 13.13 -3.27 -1.55
N SER A 182 13.41 -3.59 -2.81
CA SER A 182 14.03 -4.85 -3.23
C SER A 182 15.47 -4.95 -2.74
N SER A 183 16.18 -3.83 -2.53
CA SER A 183 17.50 -3.89 -1.87
C SER A 183 17.38 -4.47 -0.46
N LEU A 184 16.33 -4.13 0.29
CA LEU A 184 16.11 -4.66 1.63
C LEU A 184 15.62 -6.12 1.63
N ASN A 185 15.28 -6.68 0.47
CA ASN A 185 14.79 -8.05 0.36
C ASN A 185 15.93 -9.02 0.01
N PRO A 186 16.27 -9.96 0.91
CA PRO A 186 17.34 -10.92 0.66
C PRO A 186 16.98 -11.92 -0.46
N LEU A 187 15.70 -12.20 -0.72
CA LEU A 187 15.26 -13.03 -1.85
C LEU A 187 15.44 -12.32 -3.19
N ALA A 188 15.28 -11.00 -3.24
CA ALA A 188 15.53 -10.22 -4.46
C ALA A 188 17.02 -10.15 -4.79
N ALA A 189 17.87 -9.95 -3.77
CA ALA A 189 19.32 -10.05 -3.91
C ALA A 189 19.76 -11.47 -4.33
N LEU A 190 19.18 -12.51 -3.73
CA LEU A 190 19.46 -13.90 -4.09
C LEU A 190 19.06 -14.20 -5.54
N ARG A 191 17.93 -13.66 -6.02
CA ARG A 191 17.51 -13.81 -7.42
C ARG A 191 18.59 -13.31 -8.38
N VAL A 192 19.22 -12.18 -8.11
CA VAL A 192 20.29 -11.63 -8.96
C VAL A 192 21.55 -12.50 -8.91
N LEU A 193 21.90 -13.05 -7.74
CA LEU A 193 23.04 -13.97 -7.61
C LEU A 193 22.81 -15.31 -8.32
N LEU A 194 21.59 -15.84 -8.26
CA LEU A 194 21.24 -17.08 -8.93
C LEU A 194 21.09 -16.87 -10.43
N LEU A 195 20.42 -15.78 -10.85
CA LEU A 195 20.08 -15.47 -12.23
C LEU A 195 20.69 -14.10 -12.65
N PRO A 196 22.02 -13.98 -12.73
CA PRO A 196 22.66 -12.70 -13.09
C PRO A 196 22.22 -12.21 -14.47
N GLU A 197 21.90 -13.15 -15.37
CA GLU A 197 21.45 -12.88 -16.74
C GLU A 197 20.00 -12.36 -16.82
N ALA A 198 19.17 -12.62 -15.80
CA ALA A 198 17.79 -12.15 -15.73
C ALA A 198 17.65 -10.81 -15.00
N ALA A 199 18.76 -10.28 -14.50
CA ALA A 199 18.81 -8.99 -13.84
C ALA A 199 18.78 -7.88 -14.92
N PRO A 200 17.93 -6.85 -14.79
CA PRO A 200 17.98 -5.71 -15.69
C PRO A 200 19.37 -5.06 -15.64
N VAL A 201 19.77 -4.40 -16.73
CA VAL A 201 21.06 -3.68 -16.80
C VAL A 201 21.17 -2.72 -15.60
N GLY A 202 22.24 -2.85 -14.81
CA GLY A 202 22.47 -2.06 -13.58
C GLY A 202 22.14 -2.77 -12.26
N TYR A 203 21.44 -3.91 -12.26
CA TYR A 203 21.08 -4.63 -11.02
C TYR A 203 22.19 -5.55 -10.51
N GLY A 204 23.34 -5.64 -11.18
CA GLY A 204 24.49 -6.41 -10.72
C GLY A 204 25.03 -5.98 -9.34
N VAL A 205 24.78 -4.73 -8.94
CA VAL A 205 25.17 -4.19 -7.62
C VAL A 205 24.12 -4.47 -6.54
N LEU A 206 22.94 -5.00 -6.91
CA LEU A 206 21.82 -5.24 -5.98
C LEU A 206 22.21 -6.09 -4.76
N PRO A 207 22.98 -7.19 -4.89
CA PRO A 207 23.37 -7.99 -3.73
C PRO A 207 24.19 -7.16 -2.73
N PHE A 208 25.10 -6.32 -3.22
CA PHE A 208 25.92 -5.46 -2.38
C PHE A 208 25.10 -4.33 -1.73
N MET A 209 24.24 -3.67 -2.51
CA MET A 209 23.31 -2.68 -1.99
C MET A 209 22.38 -3.28 -0.91
N GLY A 210 21.94 -4.52 -1.10
CA GLY A 210 21.09 -5.19 -0.14
C GLY A 210 21.78 -5.56 1.16
N LEU A 211 23.05 -5.98 1.11
CA LEU A 211 23.87 -6.17 2.31
C LEU A 211 23.98 -4.88 3.12
N LEU A 212 24.33 -3.77 2.46
CA LEU A 212 24.49 -2.48 3.10
C LEU A 212 23.17 -1.92 3.64
N SER A 213 22.09 -2.01 2.86
CA SER A 213 20.79 -1.47 3.26
C SER A 213 20.19 -2.27 4.43
N MET A 214 20.29 -3.60 4.41
CA MET A 214 19.85 -4.43 5.55
C MET A 214 20.66 -4.11 6.81
N LEU A 215 21.99 -4.00 6.73
CA LEU A 215 22.81 -3.64 7.89
C LEU A 215 22.50 -2.24 8.41
N GLY A 216 22.33 -1.26 7.51
CA GLY A 216 21.97 0.11 7.87
C GLY A 216 20.61 0.20 8.56
N VAL A 217 19.59 -0.46 8.00
CA VAL A 217 18.24 -0.51 8.62
C VAL A 217 18.27 -1.29 9.93
N ALA A 218 18.99 -2.40 10.02
CA ALA A 218 19.16 -3.12 11.29
C ALA A 218 19.80 -2.23 12.36
N ALA A 219 20.87 -1.50 12.03
CA ALA A 219 21.49 -0.55 12.97
C ALA A 219 20.51 0.54 13.42
N ALA A 220 19.73 1.12 12.50
CA ALA A 220 18.71 2.11 12.81
C ALA A 220 17.61 1.54 13.74
N MET A 221 17.15 0.32 13.47
CA MET A 221 16.16 -0.39 14.29
C MET A 221 16.70 -0.71 15.69
N PHE A 222 17.97 -1.11 15.80
CA PHE A 222 18.61 -1.35 17.09
C PHE A 222 18.73 -0.07 17.91
N VAL A 223 19.18 1.03 17.29
CA VAL A 223 19.27 2.36 17.95
C VAL A 223 17.88 2.83 18.37
N TYR A 224 16.86 2.65 17.53
CA TYR A 224 15.48 2.97 17.87
C TYR A 224 14.96 2.16 19.06
N ALA A 225 15.21 0.84 19.08
CA ALA A 225 14.84 -0.03 20.19
C ALA A 225 15.55 0.37 21.49
N ALA A 226 16.84 0.71 21.43
CA ALA A 226 17.62 1.19 22.58
C ALA A 226 17.06 2.51 23.12
N ARG A 227 16.85 3.52 22.25
CA ARG A 227 16.24 4.80 22.65
C ARG A 227 14.85 4.64 23.22
N ARG A 228 14.04 3.72 22.68
CA ARG A 228 12.70 3.44 23.22
C ARG A 228 12.78 2.78 24.60
N PHE A 229 13.77 1.91 24.80
CA PHE A 229 14.02 1.31 26.11
C PHE A 229 14.40 2.37 27.15
N ASP A 230 15.26 3.32 26.76
CA ASP A 230 15.68 4.49 27.56
C ASP A 230 14.52 5.46 27.84
N ASN A 231 13.76 5.86 26.82
CA ASN A 231 12.61 6.77 26.98
C ASN A 231 11.47 6.16 27.81
N GLY A 232 11.48 4.84 28.00
CA GLY A 232 10.62 4.20 29.01
C GLY A 232 10.91 4.65 30.45
N LEU A 233 12.11 5.20 30.73
CA LEU A 233 12.52 5.79 32.02
C LEU A 233 11.95 7.20 32.20
N THR A 234 11.78 7.97 31.12
CA THR A 234 11.24 9.34 31.19
C THR A 234 9.71 9.39 31.05
N ALA A 235 9.12 8.36 30.42
CA ALA A 235 7.67 8.24 30.23
C ALA A 235 6.94 7.47 31.34
N SER A 236 7.66 6.90 32.32
CA SER A 236 7.04 6.47 33.58
C SER A 236 6.70 7.71 34.39
N GLY A 237 5.63 8.39 33.97
CA GLY A 237 4.93 9.36 34.82
C GLY A 237 4.65 8.71 36.16
N GLY A 238 4.71 9.51 37.22
CA GLY A 238 4.56 9.04 38.60
C GLY A 238 3.32 8.16 38.80
N VAL A 239 3.25 7.47 39.93
CA VAL A 239 2.17 6.50 40.25
C VAL A 239 0.75 7.04 39.99
N TYR A 240 0.53 8.36 40.09
CA TYR A 240 -0.72 9.05 39.78
C TYR A 240 -1.09 9.13 38.28
N ASP A 241 -0.10 9.04 37.40
CA ASP A 241 -0.22 9.30 35.98
C ASP A 241 -0.75 8.08 35.22
N ARG A 242 -0.60 6.86 35.77
CA ARG A 242 -1.09 5.60 35.17
C ARG A 242 -2.61 5.53 34.99
N HIS A 243 -3.37 6.40 35.65
CA HIS A 243 -4.82 6.43 35.59
C HIS A 243 -5.41 7.47 34.63
N GLN A 244 -4.59 8.36 34.06
CA GLN A 244 -5.09 9.37 33.12
C GLN A 244 -5.12 8.82 31.69
N HIS A 245 -6.31 8.78 31.09
CA HIS A 245 -6.48 8.37 29.69
C HIS A 245 -5.65 9.30 28.78
N PRO A 246 -4.95 8.77 27.74
CA PRO A 246 -4.06 9.55 26.88
C PRO A 246 -4.69 10.76 26.19
N VAL A 247 -6.03 10.83 26.13
CA VAL A 247 -6.78 12.02 25.68
C VAL A 247 -6.58 13.21 26.62
N TYR A 248 -6.58 12.98 27.93
CA TYR A 248 -6.37 14.03 28.93
C TYR A 248 -4.89 14.43 29.06
N ARG A 249 -3.97 13.56 28.60
CA ARG A 249 -2.55 13.90 28.40
C ARG A 249 -2.28 14.74 27.15
N GLN A 250 -3.32 15.21 26.46
CA GLN A 250 -3.22 16.08 25.30
C GLN A 250 -2.43 15.47 24.10
N GLY A 251 -2.24 14.15 24.00
CA GLY A 251 -1.38 13.53 22.98
C GLY A 251 -2.02 13.26 21.62
N TRP A 252 -3.19 13.83 21.31
CA TRP A 252 -4.09 13.35 20.25
C TRP A 252 -4.31 14.32 19.07
N GLY A 253 -3.64 15.48 19.04
CA GLY A 253 -3.76 16.41 17.92
C GLY A 253 -2.88 17.67 18.01
N PRO A 254 -2.91 18.53 16.97
CA PRO A 254 -2.19 19.80 16.95
C PRO A 254 -2.55 20.69 18.14
N ALA A 255 -1.59 21.50 18.62
CA ALA A 255 -1.78 22.35 19.80
C ALA A 255 -2.99 23.28 19.73
N TRP A 256 -3.30 23.82 18.54
CA TRP A 256 -4.43 24.72 18.33
C TRP A 256 -5.79 24.01 18.46
N VAL A 257 -5.94 22.77 17.95
CA VAL A 257 -7.16 21.96 18.11
C VAL A 257 -7.39 21.63 19.57
N ARG A 258 -6.32 21.26 20.28
CA ARG A 258 -6.37 20.94 21.71
C ARG A 258 -6.80 22.15 22.54
N LYS A 259 -6.31 23.34 22.21
CA LYS A 259 -6.71 24.58 22.89
C LYS A 259 -8.16 24.98 22.61
N ALA A 260 -8.62 24.79 21.38
CA ALA A 260 -9.97 25.19 20.96
C ALA A 260 -11.07 24.23 21.44
N LEU A 261 -10.82 22.92 21.40
CA LEU A 261 -11.84 21.89 21.67
C LEU A 261 -11.61 21.12 22.97
N GLY A 262 -10.42 21.22 23.57
CA GLY A 262 -10.06 20.49 24.80
C GLY A 262 -10.74 21.00 26.06
N THR A 263 -11.49 22.11 25.99
CA THR A 263 -12.32 22.61 27.10
C THR A 263 -13.71 21.96 27.12
N ASN A 264 -14.15 21.36 26.02
CA ASN A 264 -15.48 20.76 25.92
C ASN A 264 -15.45 19.29 26.42
N PRO A 265 -16.15 18.96 27.52
CA PRO A 265 -16.12 17.62 28.10
C PRO A 265 -16.76 16.55 27.20
N SER A 266 -17.81 16.90 26.43
CA SER A 266 -18.47 15.95 25.53
C SER A 266 -17.55 15.56 24.37
N PHE A 267 -16.77 16.53 23.88
CA PHE A 267 -15.73 16.30 22.88
C PHE A 267 -14.63 15.35 23.40
N LEU A 268 -14.09 15.62 24.60
CA LEU A 268 -13.02 14.78 25.18
C LEU A 268 -13.50 13.34 25.41
N ARG A 269 -14.75 13.16 25.84
CA ARG A 269 -15.36 11.85 26.03
C ARG A 269 -15.44 11.06 24.72
N GLU A 270 -15.91 11.71 23.65
CA GLU A 270 -16.03 11.07 22.34
C GLU A 270 -14.66 10.74 21.75
N MET A 271 -13.71 11.66 21.84
CA MET A 271 -12.33 11.43 21.41
C MET A 271 -11.68 10.27 22.19
N ALA A 272 -11.94 10.15 23.49
CA ALA A 272 -11.45 9.04 24.31
C ALA A 272 -12.03 7.70 23.86
N PHE A 273 -13.33 7.67 23.54
CA PHE A 273 -13.99 6.48 23.02
C PHE A 273 -13.38 6.02 21.69
N GLN A 274 -13.18 6.95 20.74
CA GLN A 274 -12.61 6.61 19.43
C GLN A 274 -11.15 6.17 19.46
N LEU A 275 -10.34 6.74 20.37
CA LEU A 275 -8.96 6.28 20.56
C LEU A 275 -8.91 4.91 21.23
N ARG A 276 -9.84 4.60 22.14
CA ARG A 276 -9.93 3.30 22.81
C ARG A 276 -10.39 2.19 21.87
N SER A 277 -11.35 2.46 20.98
CA SER A 277 -11.84 1.49 19.99
C SER A 277 -10.82 1.17 18.89
N GLY A 278 -9.71 1.93 18.81
CA GLY A 278 -8.68 1.75 17.79
C GLY A 278 -9.09 2.24 16.40
N ALA A 279 -10.35 2.67 16.21
CA ALA A 279 -10.86 3.24 14.97
C ALA A 279 -10.12 4.53 14.56
N GLY A 280 -9.53 5.23 15.53
CA GLY A 280 -8.67 6.41 15.31
C GLY A 280 -7.23 6.12 14.89
N ARG A 281 -6.75 4.86 14.93
CA ARG A 281 -5.35 4.49 14.65
C ARG A 281 -5.15 4.03 13.19
N TRP A 282 -4.10 3.24 12.94
CA TRP A 282 -3.66 2.75 11.63
C TRP A 282 -4.76 2.25 10.68
N PRO A 283 -5.83 1.55 11.13
CA PRO A 283 -6.88 1.09 10.23
C PRO A 283 -7.59 2.21 9.47
N GLY A 284 -7.82 3.37 10.11
CA GLY A 284 -8.47 4.50 9.44
C GLY A 284 -7.63 5.11 8.33
N TYR A 285 -6.32 5.27 8.56
CA TYR A 285 -5.36 5.71 7.54
C TYR A 285 -5.28 4.72 6.38
N ALA A 286 -5.26 3.41 6.69
CA ALA A 286 -5.23 2.37 5.67
C ALA A 286 -6.44 2.45 4.74
N VAL A 287 -7.64 2.72 5.27
CA VAL A 287 -8.85 2.86 4.43
C VAL A 287 -8.72 4.02 3.45
N PHE A 288 -8.32 5.22 3.90
CA PHE A 288 -8.15 6.36 2.99
C PHE A 288 -7.02 6.13 1.98
N LEU A 289 -5.89 5.55 2.40
CA LEU A 289 -4.82 5.17 1.47
C LEU A 289 -5.30 4.17 0.42
N VAL A 290 -6.09 3.16 0.80
CA VAL A 290 -6.68 2.20 -0.15
C VAL A 290 -7.68 2.90 -1.07
N LEU A 291 -8.55 3.78 -0.56
CA LEU A 291 -9.51 4.52 -1.36
C LEU A 291 -8.84 5.40 -2.43
N PHE A 292 -7.69 6.01 -2.12
CA PHE A 292 -6.96 6.86 -3.06
C PHE A 292 -6.04 6.06 -3.98
N LEU A 293 -5.28 5.10 -3.43
CA LEU A 293 -4.20 4.44 -4.15
C LEU A 293 -4.68 3.20 -4.91
N ALA A 294 -5.67 2.45 -4.41
CA ALA A 294 -6.11 1.22 -5.08
C ALA A 294 -6.73 1.47 -6.46
N PRO A 295 -7.61 2.47 -6.65
CA PRO A 295 -8.13 2.79 -7.99
C PRO A 295 -7.03 3.27 -8.95
N PHE A 296 -6.06 4.02 -8.43
CA PHE A 296 -4.88 4.45 -9.20
C PHE A 296 -4.04 3.24 -9.66
N LEU A 297 -3.70 2.34 -8.73
CA LEU A 297 -2.91 1.14 -9.04
C LEU A 297 -3.67 0.18 -9.95
N TYR A 298 -4.99 0.07 -9.76
CA TYR A 298 -5.85 -0.73 -10.63
C TYR A 298 -5.87 -0.18 -12.06
N ALA A 299 -6.06 1.13 -12.22
CA ALA A 299 -5.97 1.80 -13.52
C ALA A 299 -4.61 1.58 -14.21
N GLN A 300 -3.50 1.77 -13.47
CA GLN A 300 -2.15 1.54 -13.98
C GLN A 300 -1.94 0.07 -14.39
N SER A 301 -2.32 -0.88 -13.52
CA SER A 301 -2.16 -2.31 -13.81
C SER A 301 -3.00 -2.78 -14.98
N TRP A 302 -4.21 -2.23 -15.17
CA TRP A 302 -5.01 -2.49 -16.36
C TRP A 302 -4.29 -1.97 -17.60
N SER A 303 -3.77 -0.74 -17.58
CA SER A 303 -3.03 -0.18 -18.72
C SER A 303 -1.82 -1.04 -19.12
N ALA A 304 -1.11 -1.61 -18.13
CA ALA A 304 0.01 -2.51 -18.35
C ALA A 304 -0.44 -3.90 -18.85
N ALA A 305 -1.48 -4.49 -18.27
CA ALA A 305 -2.00 -5.79 -18.68
C ALA A 305 -2.57 -5.76 -20.11
N ASP A 306 -3.20 -4.66 -20.49
CA ASP A 306 -3.75 -4.44 -21.83
C ASP A 306 -2.63 -4.21 -22.87
N ALA A 307 -1.51 -3.62 -22.46
CA ALA A 307 -0.30 -3.56 -23.27
C ALA A 307 0.34 -4.95 -23.44
N VAL A 308 0.40 -5.76 -22.39
CA VAL A 308 0.99 -7.12 -22.41
C VAL A 308 0.12 -8.11 -23.19
N ARG A 309 -1.21 -8.14 -22.99
CA ARG A 309 -2.14 -9.01 -23.76
C ARG A 309 -2.14 -8.71 -25.26
N ARG A 310 -1.79 -7.49 -25.66
CA ARG A 310 -1.67 -7.10 -27.07
C ARG A 310 -0.27 -7.30 -27.62
N ALA A 311 0.72 -7.35 -26.73
CA ALA A 311 2.10 -7.70 -27.03
C ALA A 311 2.35 -9.21 -26.89
N ASP A 312 1.32 -10.06 -27.14
CA ASP A 312 1.46 -11.51 -27.28
C ASP A 312 2.55 -11.83 -28.30
N ALA A 313 3.79 -11.90 -27.81
CA ALA A 313 4.91 -12.48 -28.49
C ALA A 313 4.65 -14.00 -28.53
N PRO A 314 4.71 -14.64 -29.70
CA PRO A 314 4.43 -16.06 -29.84
C PRO A 314 5.42 -16.90 -29.02
N VAL A 315 4.86 -17.93 -28.39
CA VAL A 315 5.51 -18.88 -27.47
C VAL A 315 6.78 -19.51 -28.09
N PRO A 316 7.92 -19.57 -27.37
CA PRO A 316 9.14 -20.26 -27.83
C PRO A 316 8.98 -21.79 -27.79
N VAL A 317 9.52 -22.51 -28.79
CA VAL A 317 9.43 -23.98 -28.94
C VAL A 317 10.78 -24.63 -28.58
N VAL A 318 10.85 -25.27 -27.41
CA VAL A 318 12.08 -25.91 -26.92
C VAL A 318 12.44 -27.16 -27.72
N GLU A 319 13.45 -27.06 -28.60
CA GLU A 319 14.10 -28.20 -29.27
C GLU A 319 15.40 -28.58 -28.56
N THR A 320 15.45 -29.74 -27.89
CA THR A 320 16.68 -30.25 -27.27
C THR A 320 17.46 -31.10 -28.27
N ILE A 321 18.61 -30.60 -28.71
CA ILE A 321 19.56 -31.36 -29.54
C ILE A 321 20.60 -31.96 -28.59
N GLU A 322 20.52 -33.26 -28.33
CA GLU A 322 21.63 -34.00 -27.71
C GLU A 322 22.74 -34.15 -28.76
N PRO A 323 24.04 -33.99 -28.41
CA PRO A 323 25.11 -34.27 -29.35
C PRO A 323 24.97 -35.72 -29.83
N PRO A 324 25.16 -36.00 -31.13
CA PRO A 324 24.89 -37.29 -31.71
C PRO A 324 25.67 -38.37 -30.94
N SER A 325 24.94 -39.33 -30.39
CA SER A 325 25.50 -40.56 -29.80
C SER A 325 25.95 -41.51 -30.90
N SER A 326 26.82 -41.05 -31.80
CA SER A 326 27.42 -41.92 -32.81
C SER A 326 28.90 -42.10 -32.51
N PRO A 327 29.36 -43.33 -32.21
CA PRO A 327 30.78 -43.64 -32.08
C PRO A 327 31.37 -43.81 -33.49
N MET A 328 31.29 -42.80 -34.34
CA MET A 328 31.92 -42.80 -35.66
C MET A 328 32.17 -41.37 -36.13
N ALA A 329 33.18 -40.75 -35.55
CA ALA A 329 33.92 -39.67 -36.20
C ALA A 329 35.34 -39.67 -35.63
N THR A 330 36.26 -40.26 -36.39
CA THR A 330 37.70 -40.10 -36.22
C THR A 330 38.05 -38.61 -36.18
N THR A 331 38.23 -38.07 -34.98
CA THR A 331 38.85 -36.76 -34.74
C THR A 331 39.80 -36.90 -33.56
N ASN A 332 40.92 -36.19 -33.64
CA ASN A 332 42.11 -36.37 -32.82
C ASN A 332 41.83 -36.47 -31.32
N PRO A 333 42.60 -37.29 -30.55
CA PRO A 333 42.48 -37.41 -29.09
C PRO A 333 42.86 -36.14 -28.31
N SER A 334 43.08 -35.00 -28.99
CA SER A 334 43.43 -33.69 -28.42
C SER A 334 42.26 -32.71 -28.36
N ASP A 335 41.10 -33.02 -28.95
CA ASP A 335 39.96 -32.09 -28.96
C ASP A 335 39.14 -32.25 -27.67
N PRO A 336 38.93 -31.16 -26.88
CA PRO A 336 38.15 -31.23 -25.66
C PRO A 336 36.71 -31.62 -26.00
N VAL A 337 36.22 -32.69 -25.37
CA VAL A 337 34.82 -33.14 -25.45
C VAL A 337 33.91 -31.92 -25.25
N ALA A 338 33.17 -31.55 -26.31
CA ALA A 338 32.31 -30.38 -26.29
C ALA A 338 31.30 -30.51 -25.12
N PRO A 339 31.16 -29.49 -24.26
CA PRO A 339 30.28 -29.58 -23.10
C PRO A 339 28.84 -29.84 -23.54
N ARG A 340 28.13 -30.71 -22.82
CA ARG A 340 26.68 -30.92 -23.03
C ARG A 340 25.97 -29.56 -22.99
N GLN A 341 25.32 -29.20 -24.09
CA GLN A 341 24.61 -27.94 -24.27
C GLN A 341 23.14 -28.23 -24.51
N VAL A 342 22.26 -27.53 -23.78
CA VAL A 342 20.83 -27.51 -24.09
C VAL A 342 20.59 -26.31 -25.00
N ARG A 343 20.18 -26.56 -26.25
CA ARG A 343 19.66 -25.50 -27.13
C ARG A 343 18.17 -25.34 -26.85
N LEU A 344 17.70 -24.10 -26.79
CA LEU A 344 16.28 -23.76 -26.71
C LEU A 344 16.00 -22.92 -27.95
N ARG A 345 15.08 -23.36 -28.82
CA ARG A 345 14.75 -22.64 -30.05
C ARG A 345 13.53 -21.75 -29.80
N THR A 346 13.53 -20.53 -30.31
CA THR A 346 12.31 -19.71 -30.37
C THR A 346 11.65 -19.91 -31.74
N ARG A 347 10.36 -19.64 -31.88
CA ARG A 347 9.65 -19.77 -33.17
C ARG A 347 10.24 -18.88 -34.27
N TYR A 348 10.95 -17.82 -33.90
CA TYR A 348 11.67 -16.92 -34.81
C TYR A 348 13.01 -17.46 -35.30
N GLY A 349 13.35 -18.72 -34.97
CA GLY A 349 14.63 -19.32 -35.36
C GLY A 349 15.81 -18.89 -34.50
N GLU A 350 15.59 -18.11 -33.42
CA GLU A 350 16.64 -17.79 -32.46
C GLU A 350 16.97 -19.06 -31.65
N THR A 351 18.24 -19.42 -31.57
CA THR A 351 18.69 -20.52 -30.72
C THR A 351 19.42 -20.00 -29.50
N LEU A 352 19.03 -20.51 -28.34
CA LEU A 352 19.50 -20.11 -27.03
C LEU A 352 20.31 -21.26 -26.45
N ILE A 353 21.62 -21.08 -26.29
CA ILE A 353 22.53 -22.14 -25.86
C ILE A 353 22.79 -22.02 -24.34
N LEU A 354 22.43 -23.04 -23.58
CA LEU A 354 22.68 -23.16 -22.14
C LEU A 354 23.85 -24.14 -21.91
N PRO A 355 25.09 -23.66 -21.69
CA PRO A 355 26.22 -24.53 -21.39
C PRO A 355 26.11 -25.15 -19.99
N GLY A 356 26.38 -26.46 -19.85
CA GLY A 356 26.46 -27.13 -18.55
C GLY A 356 25.12 -27.54 -17.93
N HIS A 357 24.00 -27.38 -18.65
CA HIS A 357 22.68 -27.80 -18.19
C HIS A 357 22.31 -29.20 -18.68
N THR A 358 21.58 -29.97 -17.86
CA THR A 358 21.05 -31.29 -18.23
C THR A 358 19.54 -31.23 -18.49
N ASN A 359 19.06 -31.93 -19.53
CA ASN A 359 17.66 -31.90 -19.96
C ASN A 359 16.70 -32.50 -18.91
N LYS A 360 17.12 -33.55 -18.19
CA LYS A 360 16.22 -34.36 -17.35
C LYS A 360 15.97 -33.83 -15.94
N CYS A 361 16.84 -32.97 -15.38
CA CYS A 361 16.73 -32.53 -13.97
C CYS A 361 17.13 -31.05 -13.74
N CYS A 362 16.95 -30.19 -14.74
CA CYS A 362 17.14 -28.75 -14.59
C CYS A 362 15.79 -28.03 -14.36
N MET A 363 15.55 -27.55 -13.14
CA MET A 363 14.37 -26.77 -12.75
C MET A 363 14.17 -25.52 -13.62
N ARG A 364 15.25 -24.88 -14.11
CA ARG A 364 15.14 -23.75 -15.05
C ARG A 364 14.53 -24.15 -16.38
N VAL A 365 15.04 -25.23 -16.98
CA VAL A 365 14.52 -25.79 -18.25
C VAL A 365 13.07 -26.25 -18.04
N HIS A 366 12.78 -26.87 -16.89
CA HIS A 366 11.44 -27.35 -16.56
C HIS A 366 10.44 -26.20 -16.32
N LEU A 367 10.84 -25.12 -15.66
CA LEU A 367 10.02 -23.93 -15.44
C LEU A 367 9.75 -23.18 -16.75
N ASN A 368 10.73 -23.09 -17.65
CA ASN A 368 10.48 -22.53 -18.97
C ASN A 368 9.52 -23.41 -19.79
N ARG A 369 9.68 -24.73 -19.74
CA ARG A 369 8.83 -25.68 -20.48
C ARG A 369 7.38 -25.73 -19.99
N VAL A 370 7.15 -25.67 -18.69
CA VAL A 370 5.81 -25.85 -18.08
C VAL A 370 5.13 -24.52 -17.74
N ALA A 371 5.88 -23.56 -17.22
CA ALA A 371 5.35 -22.29 -16.73
C ALA A 371 5.65 -21.11 -17.66
N HIS A 372 6.23 -21.38 -18.84
CA HIS A 372 6.55 -20.38 -19.88
C HIS A 372 7.34 -19.16 -19.34
N VAL A 373 8.13 -19.36 -18.28
CA VAL A 373 8.94 -18.27 -17.69
C VAL A 373 10.02 -17.88 -18.71
N PRO A 374 10.11 -16.62 -19.15
CA PRO A 374 11.04 -16.20 -20.18
C PRO A 374 12.50 -16.45 -19.77
N LEU A 375 13.30 -16.96 -20.71
CA LEU A 375 14.73 -17.14 -20.53
C LEU A 375 15.45 -15.79 -20.69
N PRO A 376 16.59 -15.59 -20.01
CA PRO A 376 17.24 -14.29 -19.93
C PRO A 376 17.84 -13.78 -21.26
N ALA A 377 17.93 -12.46 -21.36
CA ALA A 377 18.28 -11.69 -22.57
C ALA A 377 19.76 -11.78 -23.02
N ASN A 378 20.67 -12.25 -22.15
CA ASN A 378 22.11 -12.37 -22.47
C ASN A 378 22.50 -13.72 -23.06
N THR A 379 21.52 -14.50 -23.46
CA THR A 379 21.78 -15.73 -24.18
C THR A 379 22.27 -15.40 -25.57
N ARG A 380 23.35 -16.06 -25.99
CA ARG A 380 23.97 -15.83 -27.29
C ARG A 380 22.92 -16.11 -28.37
N ARG A 381 22.31 -15.03 -28.90
CA ARG A 381 21.40 -15.09 -30.04
C ARG A 381 22.23 -15.55 -31.24
N VAL A 382 22.14 -16.82 -31.56
CA VAL A 382 22.50 -17.26 -32.92
C VAL A 382 21.22 -17.08 -33.73
N ILE A 383 21.16 -15.97 -34.48
CA ILE A 383 20.19 -15.80 -35.55
C ILE A 383 20.64 -16.76 -36.64
N THR A 384 20.00 -17.91 -36.75
CA THR A 384 20.11 -18.72 -37.96
C THR A 384 19.24 -18.02 -38.99
N GLU A 385 19.85 -17.34 -39.96
CA GLU A 385 19.13 -16.82 -41.12
C GLU A 385 18.31 -17.98 -41.72
N MET A 386 16.99 -17.84 -41.71
CA MET A 386 16.15 -18.65 -42.57
C MET A 386 16.44 -18.19 -43.99
N ALA A 387 17.37 -18.86 -44.67
CA ALA A 387 17.30 -18.95 -46.11
C ALA A 387 15.95 -19.61 -46.42
N TYR A 388 14.93 -18.79 -46.68
CA TYR A 388 13.80 -19.24 -47.48
C TYR A 388 14.41 -19.64 -48.83
N SER A 389 14.68 -20.93 -49.00
CA SER A 389 14.97 -21.47 -50.32
C SER A 389 13.67 -21.35 -51.12
N TYR A 390 13.49 -20.21 -51.77
CA TYR A 390 12.68 -20.18 -52.95
C TYR A 390 13.35 -21.12 -53.94
N ASP A 391 12.54 -22.05 -54.43
CA ASP A 391 12.91 -23.07 -55.40
C ASP A 391 13.43 -22.36 -56.66
N SER A 392 14.75 -22.17 -56.74
CA SER A 392 15.42 -21.78 -57.96
C SER A 392 16.71 -22.58 -58.07
N SER A 393 16.63 -23.62 -58.88
CA SER A 393 17.73 -24.33 -59.53
C SER A 393 18.95 -23.45 -59.79
N TYR A 394 19.92 -23.45 -58.88
CA TYR A 394 21.33 -23.12 -59.14
C TYR A 394 22.21 -23.89 -58.14
N ALA A 395 23.26 -24.52 -58.66
CA ALA A 395 24.16 -25.42 -57.96
C ALA A 395 24.88 -24.73 -56.78
N PRO A 396 25.23 -25.46 -55.70
CA PRO A 396 25.93 -24.87 -54.57
C PRO A 396 27.41 -24.62 -54.94
N GLU A 397 27.77 -23.34 -55.06
CA GLU A 397 29.15 -22.90 -55.00
C GLU A 397 29.65 -22.96 -53.55
N ARG A 398 30.87 -23.45 -53.38
CA ARG A 398 31.53 -23.76 -52.12
C ARG A 398 31.82 -22.46 -51.35
N VAL A 399 31.09 -22.18 -50.29
CA VAL A 399 31.38 -21.04 -49.41
C VAL A 399 32.58 -21.38 -48.53
N GLU A 400 33.70 -20.70 -48.81
CA GLU A 400 34.87 -20.64 -47.96
C GLU A 400 34.55 -19.97 -46.62
N THR A 401 35.12 -20.52 -45.55
CA THR A 401 35.08 -19.99 -44.19
C THR A 401 35.82 -18.66 -44.11
N THR A 402 35.09 -17.55 -44.14
CA THR A 402 35.60 -16.24 -43.68
C THR A 402 35.22 -15.97 -42.22
N GLU A 403 36.15 -15.31 -41.54
CA GLU A 403 36.22 -15.00 -40.11
C GLU A 403 34.94 -14.41 -39.47
N PRO A 404 34.76 -14.55 -38.13
CA PRO A 404 33.59 -14.03 -37.44
C PRO A 404 33.61 -12.49 -37.40
N TYR A 405 32.88 -11.88 -38.33
CA TYR A 405 32.54 -10.46 -38.29
C TYR A 405 31.62 -10.21 -37.07
N GLN A 406 32.10 -9.41 -36.11
CA GLN A 406 31.30 -8.92 -34.99
C GLN A 406 30.33 -7.83 -35.49
N THR A 407 29.18 -8.23 -36.03
CA THR A 407 28.08 -7.29 -36.27
C THR A 407 27.42 -6.95 -34.93
N THR A 408 27.67 -5.74 -34.45
CA THR A 408 26.90 -5.13 -33.37
C THR A 408 25.44 -4.96 -33.80
N ALA A 409 24.50 -5.20 -32.89
CA ALA A 409 23.05 -5.16 -33.10
C ALA A 409 22.46 -3.79 -33.50
N ASN A 410 23.28 -2.83 -33.93
CA ASN A 410 22.88 -1.47 -34.29
C ASN A 410 22.61 -1.27 -35.80
N ASP A 411 23.05 -2.18 -36.68
CA ASP A 411 23.02 -1.91 -38.13
C ASP A 411 21.75 -2.37 -38.86
N TYR A 412 20.76 -2.94 -38.16
CA TYR A 412 19.51 -3.44 -38.78
C TYR A 412 18.22 -2.76 -38.27
N SER A 413 18.29 -1.62 -37.58
CA SER A 413 17.08 -0.93 -37.10
C SER A 413 16.56 0.21 -37.99
N ASN A 414 17.25 0.56 -39.07
CA ASN A 414 16.91 1.71 -39.89
C ASN A 414 16.51 1.25 -41.29
N ASP A 415 15.21 1.08 -41.56
CA ASP A 415 14.59 1.71 -42.75
C ASP A 415 13.10 1.45 -43.01
N THR A 416 12.31 0.78 -42.14
CA THR A 416 10.86 0.63 -42.41
C THR A 416 9.89 0.77 -41.21
N SER A 417 10.33 1.27 -40.05
CA SER A 417 9.48 1.32 -38.83
C SER A 417 8.89 2.70 -38.46
N TYR A 418 9.09 3.74 -39.27
CA TYR A 418 8.89 5.13 -38.83
C TYR A 418 7.45 5.58 -38.57
N ASP A 419 6.40 4.92 -39.09
CA ASP A 419 5.00 5.35 -38.86
C ASP A 419 4.21 4.47 -37.88
N TYR A 420 4.59 3.21 -37.69
CA TYR A 420 3.82 2.30 -36.82
C TYR A 420 4.08 2.57 -35.32
N HIS A 421 5.28 3.03 -34.97
CA HIS A 421 5.64 3.35 -33.60
C HIS A 421 4.99 4.65 -33.08
N GLY A 422 4.78 5.64 -33.95
CA GLY A 422 4.08 6.88 -33.59
C GLY A 422 2.61 6.63 -33.24
N TYR A 423 1.90 5.89 -34.10
CA TYR A 423 0.50 5.53 -33.89
C TYR A 423 0.29 4.64 -32.65
N GLN A 424 1.21 3.70 -32.37
CA GLN A 424 1.16 2.89 -31.16
C GLN A 424 1.43 3.71 -29.88
N ALA A 425 2.36 4.66 -29.92
CA ALA A 425 2.67 5.52 -28.77
C ALA A 425 1.50 6.46 -28.42
N GLU A 426 0.90 7.10 -29.42
CA GLU A 426 -0.26 7.97 -29.25
C GLU A 426 -1.46 7.17 -28.71
N ARG A 427 -1.75 6.00 -29.29
CA ARG A 427 -2.84 5.13 -28.82
C ARG A 427 -2.60 4.58 -27.42
N ALA A 428 -1.37 4.22 -27.06
CA ALA A 428 -1.02 3.78 -25.71
C ALA A 428 -1.21 4.90 -24.69
N SER A 429 -0.88 6.14 -25.05
CA SER A 429 -1.13 7.31 -24.20
C SER A 429 -2.64 7.53 -23.95
N HIS A 430 -3.47 7.41 -24.98
CA HIS A 430 -4.94 7.51 -24.85
C HIS A 430 -5.55 6.42 -23.95
N VAL A 431 -5.08 5.17 -24.07
CA VAL A 431 -5.56 4.07 -23.20
C VAL A 431 -5.14 4.30 -21.74
N ARG A 432 -3.91 4.74 -21.52
CA ARG A 432 -3.42 5.09 -20.18
C ARG A 432 -4.22 6.24 -19.57
N ASP A 433 -4.47 7.28 -20.34
CA ASP A 433 -5.20 8.47 -19.86
C ASP A 433 -6.66 8.12 -19.53
N ARG A 434 -7.32 7.31 -20.37
CA ARG A 434 -8.68 6.82 -20.11
C ARG A 434 -8.75 5.92 -18.88
N SER A 435 -7.80 5.01 -18.72
CA SER A 435 -7.79 4.13 -17.53
C SER A 435 -7.55 4.93 -16.25
N LEU A 436 -6.65 5.93 -16.28
CA LEU A 436 -6.38 6.81 -15.14
C LEU A 436 -7.57 7.72 -14.79
N SER A 437 -8.31 8.24 -15.77
CA SER A 437 -9.52 9.03 -15.49
C SER A 437 -10.64 8.17 -14.88
N LEU A 438 -10.80 6.92 -15.34
CA LEU A 438 -11.69 5.93 -14.71
C LEU A 438 -11.25 5.60 -13.27
N GLY A 439 -9.94 5.42 -13.04
CA GLY A 439 -9.38 5.22 -11.70
C GLY A 439 -9.64 6.41 -10.78
N LEU A 440 -9.47 7.63 -11.29
CA LEU A 440 -9.76 8.86 -10.58
C LEU A 440 -11.25 8.95 -10.22
N ALA A 441 -12.15 8.73 -11.18
CA ALA A 441 -13.59 8.71 -10.96
C ALA A 441 -14.00 7.69 -9.89
N GLY A 442 -13.43 6.48 -9.96
CA GLY A 442 -13.61 5.45 -8.94
C GLY A 442 -13.15 5.91 -7.56
N SER A 443 -11.97 6.54 -7.46
CA SER A 443 -11.44 7.04 -6.18
C SER A 443 -12.31 8.14 -5.57
N VAL A 444 -12.78 9.09 -6.38
CA VAL A 444 -13.66 10.18 -5.95
C VAL A 444 -15.01 9.61 -5.52
N MET A 445 -15.63 8.74 -6.33
CA MET A 445 -16.91 8.12 -6.00
C MET A 445 -16.84 7.35 -4.67
N LEU A 446 -15.83 6.50 -4.51
CA LEU A 446 -15.64 5.71 -3.29
C LEU A 446 -15.34 6.60 -2.08
N LEU A 447 -14.54 7.67 -2.24
CA LEU A 447 -14.31 8.65 -1.18
C LEU A 447 -15.62 9.29 -0.72
N LEU A 448 -16.41 9.83 -1.66
CA LEU A 448 -17.65 10.55 -1.33
C LEU A 448 -18.66 9.62 -0.66
N LEU A 449 -18.83 8.41 -1.18
CA LEU A 449 -19.71 7.40 -0.60
C LEU A 449 -19.24 7.00 0.81
N TYR A 450 -17.94 6.79 0.97
CA TYR A 450 -17.34 6.44 2.25
C TYR A 450 -17.55 7.52 3.31
N LEU A 451 -17.27 8.78 2.96
CA LEU A 451 -17.48 9.92 3.86
C LEU A 451 -18.95 10.05 4.23
N ALA A 452 -19.84 9.95 3.25
CA ALA A 452 -21.27 10.07 3.49
C ALA A 452 -21.78 9.01 4.46
N ILE A 453 -21.44 7.73 4.24
CA ILE A 453 -21.89 6.63 5.11
C ILE A 453 -21.20 6.68 6.47
N ARG A 454 -19.88 6.89 6.51
CA ARG A 454 -19.10 6.81 7.76
C ARG A 454 -19.40 7.98 8.69
N CYS A 455 -19.40 9.21 8.18
CA CYS A 455 -19.63 10.39 9.01
C CYS A 455 -21.08 10.46 9.51
N SER A 456 -22.05 10.07 8.68
CA SER A 456 -23.45 10.02 9.11
C SER A 456 -23.70 8.90 10.13
N GLY A 457 -23.09 7.73 9.92
CA GLY A 457 -23.21 6.57 10.81
C GLY A 457 -22.70 6.85 12.23
N PHE A 458 -21.62 7.62 12.39
CA PHE A 458 -21.11 7.98 13.72
C PHE A 458 -22.06 8.82 14.55
N LEU A 459 -22.83 9.71 13.92
CA LEU A 459 -23.74 10.61 14.62
C LEU A 459 -25.20 10.14 14.62
N ALA A 460 -25.53 9.10 13.86
CA ALA A 460 -26.86 8.49 13.84
C ALA A 460 -27.34 8.03 15.23
N THR A 461 -26.42 7.72 16.16
CA THR A 461 -26.74 7.32 17.54
C THR A 461 -26.30 8.32 18.59
N ALA A 462 -25.90 9.52 18.17
CA ALA A 462 -25.32 10.52 19.09
C ALA A 462 -26.30 10.95 20.19
N VAL A 463 -27.59 11.05 19.85
CA VAL A 463 -28.68 11.46 20.74
C VAL A 463 -29.44 10.23 21.23
N THR A 464 -29.88 9.36 20.34
CA THR A 464 -30.63 8.15 20.73
C THR A 464 -29.82 7.25 21.66
N GLY A 465 -28.51 7.12 21.45
CA GLY A 465 -27.64 6.33 22.33
C GLY A 465 -27.48 6.91 23.73
N GLU A 466 -27.67 8.23 23.92
CA GLU A 466 -27.71 8.85 25.24
C GLU A 466 -29.12 8.74 25.86
N ARG A 467 -30.19 8.84 25.05
CA ARG A 467 -31.56 8.57 25.48
C ARG A 467 -31.72 7.12 25.98
N ASP A 468 -31.22 6.16 25.21
CA ASP A 468 -31.26 4.72 25.53
C ASP A 468 -30.51 4.42 26.85
N ARG A 469 -29.47 5.19 27.16
CA ARG A 469 -28.68 5.08 28.40
C ARG A 469 -29.22 5.92 29.55
N ARG A 470 -30.29 6.69 29.34
CA ARG A 470 -30.83 7.70 30.27
C ARG A 470 -29.83 8.79 30.69
N SER A 471 -28.69 8.86 30.04
CA SER A 471 -27.65 9.85 30.33
C SER A 471 -27.95 11.23 29.76
N TRP A 472 -28.96 11.35 28.90
CA TRP A 472 -29.43 12.66 28.42
C TRP A 472 -30.03 13.50 29.54
N GLU A 473 -30.82 12.88 30.43
CA GLU A 473 -31.42 13.55 31.59
C GLU A 473 -30.34 13.99 32.58
N ASP A 474 -29.36 13.13 32.84
CA ASP A 474 -28.20 13.43 33.67
C ASP A 474 -27.38 14.60 33.10
N LEU A 475 -27.16 14.63 31.78
CA LEU A 475 -26.47 15.73 31.11
C LEU A 475 -27.24 17.04 31.25
N ALA A 476 -28.56 17.01 31.11
CA ALA A 476 -29.41 18.18 31.31
C ALA A 476 -29.42 18.68 32.77
N LEU A 477 -29.02 17.87 33.75
CA LEU A 477 -28.86 18.29 35.16
C LEU A 477 -27.52 19.02 35.41
N THR A 478 -26.51 18.82 34.56
CA THR A 478 -25.19 19.46 34.72
C THR A 478 -25.17 20.96 34.39
N GLY A 479 -26.25 21.51 33.84
CA GLY A 479 -26.33 22.90 33.38
C GLY A 479 -25.56 23.18 32.09
N ILE A 480 -25.00 22.16 31.44
CA ILE A 480 -24.34 22.30 30.13
C ILE A 480 -25.42 22.48 29.06
N SER A 481 -25.27 23.52 28.23
CA SER A 481 -26.21 23.76 27.12
C SER A 481 -26.19 22.63 26.08
N VAL A 482 -27.36 22.32 25.49
CA VAL A 482 -27.49 21.34 24.41
C VAL A 482 -26.56 21.64 23.25
N ASP A 483 -26.40 22.91 22.90
CA ASP A 483 -25.49 23.36 21.84
C ASP A 483 -24.03 22.96 22.13
N THR A 484 -23.58 23.11 23.38
CA THR A 484 -22.23 22.69 23.80
C THR A 484 -22.09 21.17 23.77
N VAL A 485 -23.11 20.42 24.19
CA VAL A 485 -23.09 18.95 24.15
C VAL A 485 -23.01 18.46 22.71
N LEU A 486 -23.90 18.94 21.84
CA LEU A 486 -23.98 18.54 20.44
C LEU A 486 -22.73 18.94 19.66
N SER A 487 -22.21 20.15 19.86
CA SER A 487 -21.03 20.63 19.13
C SER A 487 -19.81 19.82 19.50
N GLY A 488 -19.66 19.45 20.77
CA GLY A 488 -18.59 18.56 21.21
C GLY A 488 -18.75 17.13 20.67
N LYS A 489 -19.98 16.59 20.57
CA LYS A 489 -20.24 15.29 19.92
C LYS A 489 -19.91 15.32 18.43
N VAL A 490 -20.35 16.35 17.70
CA VAL A 490 -20.05 16.50 16.26
C VAL A 490 -18.54 16.65 16.03
N ALA A 491 -17.88 17.53 16.80
CA ALA A 491 -16.45 17.73 16.69
C ALA A 491 -15.66 16.47 17.06
N GLY A 492 -16.09 15.74 18.10
CA GLY A 492 -15.45 14.48 18.52
C GLY A 492 -15.62 13.38 17.49
N ALA A 493 -16.83 13.26 16.93
CA ALA A 493 -17.17 12.31 15.88
C ALA A 493 -16.33 12.52 14.60
N LEU A 494 -16.12 13.78 14.21
CA LEU A 494 -15.47 14.15 12.95
C LEU A 494 -13.95 14.32 13.04
N ALA A 495 -13.40 14.63 14.21
CA ALA A 495 -11.99 15.01 14.34
C ALA A 495 -11.03 13.93 13.80
N LEU A 496 -11.21 12.66 14.16
CA LEU A 496 -10.32 11.59 13.68
C LEU A 496 -10.52 11.26 12.19
N PRO A 497 -11.75 11.04 11.68
CA PRO A 497 -11.97 10.82 10.25
C PRO A 497 -11.44 11.95 9.36
N LEU A 498 -11.64 13.21 9.76
CA LEU A 498 -11.12 14.36 9.02
C LEU A 498 -9.60 14.44 9.08
N THR A 499 -8.99 14.20 10.24
CA THR A 499 -7.53 14.19 10.36
C THR A 499 -6.92 13.07 9.51
N GLN A 500 -7.52 11.88 9.54
CA GLN A 500 -7.11 10.74 8.70
C GLN A 500 -7.24 11.08 7.21
N MET A 501 -8.36 11.66 6.81
CA MET A 501 -8.58 12.10 5.43
C MET A 501 -7.55 13.14 4.98
N ILE A 502 -7.36 14.21 5.77
CA ILE A 502 -6.42 15.31 5.46
C ILE A 502 -4.98 14.79 5.33
N LEU A 503 -4.55 13.89 6.24
CA LEU A 503 -3.21 13.32 6.20
C LEU A 503 -3.00 12.33 5.05
N CYS A 504 -4.05 11.65 4.60
CA CYS A 504 -4.00 10.75 3.45
C CYS A 504 -4.25 11.46 2.11
N PHE A 505 -4.83 12.66 2.13
CA PHE A 505 -5.17 13.45 0.94
C PHE A 505 -3.99 13.72 -0.01
N PRO A 506 -2.73 13.91 0.47
CA PRO A 506 -1.57 14.01 -0.39
C PRO A 506 -1.36 12.82 -1.34
N ALA A 507 -1.98 11.65 -1.10
CA ALA A 507 -1.96 10.54 -2.05
C ALA A 507 -2.59 10.91 -3.40
N LEU A 508 -3.51 11.88 -3.45
CA LEU A 508 -4.08 12.37 -4.71
C LEU A 508 -3.07 13.16 -5.55
N LEU A 509 -1.92 13.57 -5.00
CA LEU A 509 -0.83 14.17 -5.76
C LEU A 509 -0.24 13.21 -6.80
N PHE A 510 -0.45 11.90 -6.69
CA PHE A 510 -0.09 10.96 -7.76
C PHE A 510 -0.92 11.18 -9.04
N PHE A 511 -2.18 11.57 -8.92
CA PHE A 511 -2.99 11.98 -10.07
C PHE A 511 -2.54 13.34 -10.63
N VAL A 512 -2.00 14.23 -9.79
CA VAL A 512 -1.39 15.49 -10.24
C VAL A 512 -0.10 15.22 -11.01
N TYR A 513 0.75 14.34 -10.49
CA TYR A 513 2.01 13.94 -11.14
C TYR A 513 1.77 13.30 -12.51
N THR A 514 0.70 12.51 -12.67
CA THR A 514 0.32 11.93 -13.97
C THR A 514 -0.39 12.90 -14.91
N GLY A 515 -0.63 14.15 -14.49
CA GLY A 515 -1.31 15.17 -15.28
C GLY A 515 -2.83 14.99 -15.39
N ASN A 516 -3.43 14.11 -14.57
CA ASN A 516 -4.88 13.88 -14.55
C ASN A 516 -5.62 14.83 -13.60
N LEU A 517 -4.95 15.39 -12.60
CA LEU A 517 -5.50 16.40 -11.69
C LEU A 517 -4.59 17.62 -11.61
N THR A 518 -5.16 18.75 -11.25
CA THR A 518 -4.42 19.96 -10.87
C THR A 518 -4.41 20.15 -9.36
N VAL A 519 -3.43 20.88 -8.83
CA VAL A 519 -3.36 21.17 -7.39
C VAL A 519 -4.60 21.93 -6.90
N ALA A 520 -5.17 22.81 -7.74
CA ALA A 520 -6.40 23.52 -7.44
C ALA A 520 -7.61 22.58 -7.33
N GLU A 521 -7.74 21.61 -8.23
CA GLU A 521 -8.81 20.59 -8.15
C GLU A 521 -8.66 19.70 -6.91
N VAL A 522 -7.43 19.33 -6.54
CA VAL A 522 -7.15 18.59 -5.30
C VAL A 522 -7.60 19.42 -4.10
N LEU A 523 -7.21 20.70 -4.02
CA LEU A 523 -7.63 21.56 -2.91
C LEU A 523 -9.15 21.78 -2.88
N GLY A 524 -9.78 21.97 -4.04
CA GLY A 524 -11.23 22.08 -4.18
C GLY A 524 -11.94 20.82 -3.71
N LEU A 525 -11.45 19.64 -4.09
CA LEU A 525 -11.97 18.35 -3.65
C LEU A 525 -11.80 18.16 -2.14
N LEU A 526 -10.70 18.64 -1.54
CA LEU A 526 -10.49 18.57 -0.09
C LEU A 526 -11.55 19.38 0.66
N VAL A 527 -11.75 20.65 0.28
CA VAL A 527 -12.74 21.53 0.90
C VAL A 527 -14.15 20.96 0.71
N PHE A 528 -14.46 20.46 -0.49
CA PHE A 528 -15.73 19.80 -0.78
C PHE A 528 -15.94 18.54 0.07
N ALA A 529 -14.91 17.70 0.22
CA ALA A 529 -14.96 16.50 1.06
C ALA A 529 -15.16 16.82 2.54
N VAL A 530 -14.54 17.90 3.04
CA VAL A 530 -14.77 18.39 4.41
C VAL A 530 -16.22 18.86 4.58
N ALA A 531 -16.74 19.67 3.64
CA ALA A 531 -18.12 20.13 3.68
C ALA A 531 -19.12 18.96 3.61
N LEU A 532 -18.85 17.95 2.79
CA LEU A 532 -19.66 16.74 2.69
C LEU A 532 -19.62 15.94 3.99
N ALA A 533 -18.44 15.74 4.59
CA ALA A 533 -18.29 15.02 5.85
C ALA A 533 -19.09 15.68 6.98
N VAL A 534 -19.04 17.02 7.07
CA VAL A 534 -19.84 17.80 8.04
C VAL A 534 -21.34 17.65 7.75
N THR A 535 -21.76 17.81 6.50
CA THR A 535 -23.17 17.67 6.12
C THR A 535 -23.70 16.27 6.45
N ALA A 536 -22.95 15.23 6.08
CA ALA A 536 -23.30 13.84 6.37
C ALA A 536 -23.40 13.55 7.87
N ALA A 537 -22.44 14.06 8.65
CA ALA A 537 -22.47 14.02 10.11
C ALA A 537 -23.75 14.65 10.68
N LEU A 538 -24.12 15.84 10.20
CA LEU A 538 -25.32 16.54 10.64
C LEU A 538 -26.61 15.85 10.18
N THR A 539 -26.60 15.16 9.03
CA THR A 539 -27.70 14.30 8.61
C THR A 539 -27.89 13.14 9.59
N GLY A 540 -26.79 12.53 10.04
CA GLY A 540 -26.82 11.51 11.09
C GLY A 540 -27.35 12.06 12.41
N LEU A 541 -26.87 13.24 12.83
CA LEU A 541 -27.34 13.89 14.05
C LEU A 541 -28.84 14.21 14.00
N PHE A 542 -29.31 14.76 12.88
CA PHE A 542 -30.71 15.06 12.66
C PHE A 542 -31.57 13.79 12.70
N ALA A 543 -31.12 12.72 12.04
CA ALA A 543 -31.78 11.42 12.11
C ALA A 543 -31.86 10.91 13.56
N SER A 544 -30.78 11.04 14.34
CA SER A 544 -30.75 10.69 15.77
C SER A 544 -31.72 11.53 16.60
N ALA A 545 -31.73 12.85 16.42
CA ALA A 545 -32.64 13.75 17.15
C ALA A 545 -34.11 13.49 16.81
N SER A 546 -34.40 13.07 15.57
CA SER A 546 -35.76 12.84 15.08
C SER A 546 -36.36 11.49 15.44
N SER A 547 -35.54 10.54 15.90
CA SER A 547 -35.95 9.15 16.10
C SER A 547 -36.11 8.80 17.58
N SER A 548 -36.96 7.82 17.83
CA SER A 548 -37.21 7.28 19.17
C SER A 548 -36.18 6.21 19.55
N THR A 549 -35.72 5.43 18.57
CA THR A 549 -34.79 4.32 18.77
C THR A 549 -33.54 4.47 17.91
N SER A 550 -32.44 3.88 18.36
CA SER A 550 -31.18 3.85 17.61
C SER A 550 -31.30 3.14 16.25
N HIS A 551 -32.11 2.08 16.15
CA HIS A 551 -32.37 1.39 14.88
C HIS A 551 -33.10 2.28 13.86
N GLU A 552 -34.14 2.98 14.31
CA GLU A 552 -34.89 3.93 13.48
C GLU A 552 -33.99 5.08 13.01
N ALA A 553 -33.12 5.60 13.88
CA ALA A 553 -32.15 6.63 13.52
C ALA A 553 -31.18 6.17 12.43
N HIS A 554 -30.63 4.95 12.54
CA HIS A 554 -29.77 4.38 11.50
C HIS A 554 -30.52 4.19 10.17
N ALA A 555 -31.75 3.67 10.21
CA ALA A 555 -32.56 3.45 9.01
C ALA A 555 -32.88 4.77 8.29
N ARG A 556 -33.31 5.80 9.03
CA ARG A 556 -33.58 7.14 8.48
C ARG A 556 -32.32 7.80 7.94
N CYS A 557 -31.20 7.70 8.67
CA CYS A 557 -29.92 8.22 8.22
C CYS A 557 -29.47 7.57 6.90
N LEU A 558 -29.56 6.24 6.80
CA LEU A 558 -29.21 5.51 5.59
C LEU A 558 -30.14 5.92 4.42
N ALA A 559 -31.44 6.03 4.66
CA ALA A 559 -32.41 6.45 3.66
C ALA A 559 -32.12 7.87 3.13
N MET A 560 -31.74 8.81 4.00
CA MET A 560 -31.36 10.17 3.59
C MET A 560 -30.07 10.18 2.77
N VAL A 561 -29.05 9.40 3.17
CA VAL A 561 -27.78 9.31 2.44
C VAL A 561 -27.97 8.64 1.07
N VAL A 562 -28.69 7.52 1.01
CA VAL A 562 -29.01 6.82 -0.25
C VAL A 562 -29.89 7.71 -1.14
N GLY A 563 -30.87 8.42 -0.57
CA GLY A 563 -31.68 9.39 -1.30
C GLY A 563 -30.84 10.49 -1.95
N GLY A 564 -29.88 11.05 -1.22
CA GLY A 564 -28.94 12.07 -1.73
C GLY A 564 -27.98 11.57 -2.81
N PHE A 565 -27.52 10.32 -2.72
CA PHE A 565 -26.56 9.75 -3.67
C PHE A 565 -27.21 9.09 -4.90
N ALA A 566 -28.39 8.48 -4.76
CA ALA A 566 -29.01 7.66 -5.82
C ALA A 566 -30.25 8.32 -6.44
N LEU A 567 -31.17 8.85 -5.62
CA LEU A 567 -32.43 9.42 -6.14
C LEU A 567 -32.25 10.84 -6.66
N LEU A 568 -31.50 11.68 -5.95
CA LEU A 568 -31.35 13.09 -6.34
C LEU A 568 -30.70 13.27 -7.73
N PRO A 569 -29.62 12.55 -8.11
CA PRO A 569 -29.08 12.61 -9.47
C PRO A 569 -30.12 12.33 -10.56
N ALA A 570 -31.01 11.36 -10.33
CA ALA A 570 -32.04 10.98 -11.29
C ALA A 570 -33.12 12.06 -11.47
N LEU A 571 -33.42 12.82 -10.41
CA LEU A 571 -34.43 13.89 -10.41
C LEU A 571 -33.88 15.24 -10.90
N VAL A 572 -32.58 15.49 -10.67
CA VAL A 572 -31.92 16.75 -11.04
C VAL A 572 -31.85 16.96 -12.56
N GLY A 573 -31.89 15.90 -13.37
CA GLY A 573 -31.90 15.99 -14.82
C GLY A 573 -33.17 16.60 -15.43
N SER A 574 -34.30 16.61 -14.73
CA SER A 574 -35.61 17.01 -15.28
C SER A 574 -36.37 18.09 -14.49
N GLY A 575 -35.94 18.46 -13.26
CA GLY A 575 -36.78 19.29 -12.37
C GLY A 575 -36.05 20.29 -11.44
N SER A 576 -34.81 20.67 -11.72
CA SER A 576 -34.02 21.53 -10.82
C SER A 576 -34.65 22.89 -10.51
N GLY A 577 -35.32 23.52 -11.48
CA GLY A 577 -36.03 24.79 -11.28
C GLY A 577 -37.21 24.68 -10.31
N LEU A 578 -37.93 23.56 -10.30
CA LEU A 578 -39.03 23.28 -9.37
C LEU A 578 -38.51 23.11 -7.94
N ILE A 579 -37.38 22.41 -7.75
CA ILE A 579 -36.76 22.23 -6.43
C ILE A 579 -36.25 23.57 -5.88
N ALA A 580 -35.64 24.40 -6.73
CA ALA A 580 -35.21 25.74 -6.34
C ALA A 580 -36.39 26.65 -5.95
N LEU A 581 -37.50 26.60 -6.70
CA LEU A 581 -38.74 27.32 -6.37
C LEU A 581 -39.32 26.91 -5.01
N VAL A 582 -39.35 25.61 -4.71
CA VAL A 582 -39.78 25.11 -3.40
C VAL A 582 -38.86 25.63 -2.28
N ALA A 583 -37.54 25.63 -2.50
CA ALA A 583 -36.58 26.17 -1.53
C ALA A 583 -36.78 27.68 -1.27
N PHE A 584 -37.04 28.48 -2.30
CA PHE A 584 -37.41 29.90 -2.14
C PHE A 584 -38.74 30.07 -1.39
N GLY A 585 -39.74 29.23 -1.67
CA GLY A 585 -41.00 29.21 -0.92
C GLY A 585 -40.79 28.93 0.57
N CYS A 586 -39.93 27.97 0.90
CA CYS A 586 -39.53 27.69 2.29
C CYS A 586 -38.79 28.87 2.93
N ALA A 587 -37.89 29.55 2.20
CA ALA A 587 -37.21 30.75 2.70
C ALA A 587 -38.22 31.85 3.05
N PHE A 588 -39.18 32.12 2.17
CA PHE A 588 -40.23 33.12 2.39
C PHE A 588 -41.12 32.77 3.58
N ALA A 589 -41.48 31.49 3.73
CA ALA A 589 -42.26 31.00 4.86
C ALA A 589 -41.49 31.07 6.20
N VAL A 590 -40.16 31.02 6.19
CA VAL A 590 -39.34 31.19 7.40
C VAL A 590 -39.15 32.67 7.73
N LEU A 591 -39.00 33.53 6.72
CA LEU A 591 -38.90 34.99 6.90
C LEU A 591 -40.16 35.61 7.51
N SER A 592 -41.34 35.02 7.26
CA SER A 592 -42.59 35.47 7.87
C SER A 592 -42.66 35.20 9.38
N GLN A 593 -41.72 34.42 9.94
CA GLN A 593 -41.62 34.16 11.37
C GLN A 593 -40.56 35.07 12.01
N LYS A 594 -40.96 35.83 13.05
CA LYS A 594 -40.06 36.76 13.75
C LYS A 594 -38.82 36.03 14.29
N GLY A 595 -37.63 36.60 14.02
CA GLY A 595 -36.36 36.17 14.62
C GLY A 595 -35.60 35.05 13.90
N ARG A 596 -36.05 34.57 12.73
CA ARG A 596 -35.44 33.41 12.02
C ARG A 596 -34.68 33.78 10.74
N PHE A 597 -33.97 34.92 10.76
CA PHE A 597 -33.28 35.45 9.58
C PHE A 597 -32.16 34.52 9.05
N THR A 598 -31.42 33.87 9.94
CA THR A 598 -30.30 32.99 9.55
C THR A 598 -30.76 31.71 8.87
N GLU A 599 -31.88 31.14 9.29
CA GLU A 599 -32.47 29.96 8.64
C GLU A 599 -33.06 30.30 7.28
N ALA A 600 -33.67 31.48 7.15
CA ALA A 600 -34.09 31.99 5.85
C ALA A 600 -32.89 32.17 4.90
N ALA A 601 -31.78 32.74 5.38
CA ALA A 601 -30.56 32.87 4.59
C ALA A 601 -30.01 31.51 4.11
N ALA A 602 -30.08 30.47 4.95
CA ALA A 602 -29.68 29.12 4.55
C ALA A 602 -30.61 28.53 3.47
N TRP A 603 -31.93 28.71 3.57
CA TRP A 603 -32.84 28.30 2.49
C TRP A 603 -32.59 29.06 1.18
N VAL A 604 -32.26 30.35 1.24
CA VAL A 604 -31.82 31.12 0.07
C VAL A 604 -30.51 30.56 -0.48
N GLY A 605 -29.56 30.17 0.38
CA GLY A 605 -28.31 29.50 -0.02
C GLY A 605 -28.54 28.19 -0.77
N VAL A 606 -29.49 27.36 -0.31
CA VAL A 606 -29.93 26.15 -1.01
C VAL A 606 -30.54 26.49 -2.37
N ALA A 607 -31.44 27.48 -2.41
CA ALA A 607 -32.14 27.82 -3.65
C ALA A 607 -31.20 28.42 -4.70
N THR A 608 -30.30 29.32 -4.28
CA THR A 608 -29.28 29.95 -5.15
C THR A 608 -28.30 28.93 -5.68
N SER A 609 -27.80 28.01 -4.86
CA SER A 609 -26.91 26.95 -5.32
C SER A 609 -27.57 26.03 -6.36
N LEU A 610 -28.83 25.68 -6.19
CA LEU A 610 -29.59 24.87 -7.16
C LEU A 610 -29.92 25.61 -8.47
N LEU A 611 -30.15 26.93 -8.40
CA LEU A 611 -30.33 27.76 -9.61
C LEU A 611 -29.04 27.88 -10.41
N VAL A 612 -27.91 28.06 -9.72
CA VAL A 612 -26.59 28.19 -10.35
C VAL A 612 -26.13 26.85 -10.92
N ASN A 613 -26.25 25.79 -10.14
CA ASN A 613 -25.89 24.45 -10.56
C ASN A 613 -26.89 23.43 -9.96
N ALA A 614 -27.81 22.97 -10.80
CA ALA A 614 -28.74 21.90 -10.47
C ALA A 614 -28.05 20.65 -9.87
N GLN A 615 -26.84 20.34 -10.36
CA GLN A 615 -26.05 19.19 -9.93
C GLN A 615 -25.45 19.35 -8.52
N ALA A 616 -25.51 20.55 -7.92
CA ALA A 616 -25.10 20.82 -6.53
C ALA A 616 -25.87 19.96 -5.51
N ALA A 617 -27.07 19.51 -5.88
CA ALA A 617 -27.97 18.79 -4.98
C ALA A 617 -27.45 17.39 -4.59
N SER A 618 -26.69 16.74 -5.47
CA SER A 618 -26.09 15.44 -5.17
C SER A 618 -24.57 15.55 -5.09
N PRO A 619 -23.93 15.01 -4.04
CA PRO A 619 -22.48 15.07 -3.89
C PRO A 619 -21.72 14.47 -5.07
N LEU A 620 -22.26 13.41 -5.69
CA LEU A 620 -21.62 12.74 -6.81
C LEU A 620 -21.69 13.58 -8.09
N THR A 621 -22.86 14.09 -8.46
CA THR A 621 -23.02 14.94 -9.64
C THR A 621 -22.29 16.27 -9.47
N SER A 622 -22.27 16.80 -8.25
CA SER A 622 -21.48 17.99 -7.90
C SER A 622 -20.01 17.79 -8.22
N ALA A 623 -19.41 16.70 -7.71
CA ALA A 623 -18.00 16.39 -7.96
C ALA A 623 -17.68 16.23 -9.45
N LEU A 624 -18.57 15.58 -10.21
CA LEU A 624 -18.44 15.46 -11.67
C LEU A 624 -18.53 16.82 -12.38
N SER A 625 -19.33 17.76 -11.85
CA SER A 625 -19.57 19.07 -12.47
C SER A 625 -18.41 20.07 -12.34
N PHE A 626 -17.57 19.93 -11.31
CA PHE A 626 -16.45 20.85 -11.05
C PHE A 626 -15.06 20.24 -11.25
N LEU A 627 -14.97 18.93 -11.52
CA LEU A 627 -13.72 18.26 -11.88
C LEU A 627 -13.70 17.93 -13.39
N PRO A 628 -13.28 18.86 -14.27
CA PRO A 628 -13.16 18.62 -15.71
C PRO A 628 -12.33 17.38 -16.05
N SER A 629 -11.35 17.09 -15.19
CA SER A 629 -10.51 15.89 -15.22
C SER A 629 -11.30 14.57 -15.20
N LEU A 630 -12.47 14.52 -14.56
CA LEU A 630 -13.34 13.34 -14.53
C LEU A 630 -14.07 13.09 -15.86
N LEU A 631 -14.27 14.13 -16.68
CA LEU A 631 -14.94 14.04 -17.98
C LEU A 631 -13.96 13.81 -19.15
N GLY A 632 -12.65 13.64 -18.86
CA GLY A 632 -11.63 13.38 -19.86
C GLY A 632 -11.22 14.59 -20.70
N THR A 633 -11.73 15.79 -20.38
CA THR A 633 -11.32 17.04 -21.04
C THR A 633 -10.05 17.57 -20.39
N ARG A 634 -8.89 17.36 -21.05
CA ARG A 634 -7.62 17.97 -20.65
C ARG A 634 -7.61 19.45 -21.00
N VAL A 635 -8.08 20.28 -20.08
CA VAL A 635 -7.78 21.71 -20.15
C VAL A 635 -6.91 22.03 -18.93
N SER A 636 -5.62 22.29 -19.17
CA SER A 636 -4.70 22.66 -18.10
C SER A 636 -5.20 23.95 -17.43
N PHE A 637 -5.28 23.97 -16.09
CA PHE A 637 -5.79 25.10 -15.30
C PHE A 637 -5.04 26.43 -15.59
N ILE A 638 -3.82 26.36 -16.14
CA ILE A 638 -2.97 27.51 -16.45
C ILE A 638 -3.17 28.02 -17.90
N GLN A 639 -3.43 27.15 -18.90
CA GLN A 639 -3.80 27.62 -20.25
C GLN A 639 -5.27 28.06 -20.34
N SER A 640 -6.10 27.72 -19.35
CA SER A 640 -7.52 28.04 -19.28
C SER A 640 -7.87 29.33 -18.53
N LEU A 641 -6.89 30.11 -18.09
CA LEU A 641 -7.13 31.49 -17.66
C LEU A 641 -7.62 32.39 -18.82
N GLY A 642 -7.40 31.98 -20.07
CA GLY A 642 -7.88 32.68 -21.28
C GLY A 642 -9.15 32.12 -21.93
N ALA A 643 -9.63 30.94 -21.52
CA ALA A 643 -10.78 30.27 -22.16
C ALA A 643 -11.80 29.87 -21.08
N GLY A 644 -12.98 30.48 -21.06
CA GLY A 644 -13.99 30.50 -19.97
C GLY A 644 -14.49 29.17 -19.35
N VAL A 645 -13.86 28.04 -19.61
CA VAL A 645 -14.11 26.71 -19.04
C VAL A 645 -13.77 26.65 -17.53
N THR A 646 -12.81 27.45 -17.04
CA THR A 646 -12.45 27.52 -15.60
C THR A 646 -13.45 28.29 -14.75
N GLY A 647 -14.09 29.31 -15.31
CA GLY A 647 -15.12 30.08 -14.59
C GLY A 647 -16.28 29.18 -14.20
N LEU A 648 -16.72 28.31 -15.13
CA LEU A 648 -17.86 27.42 -14.89
C LEU A 648 -17.56 26.34 -13.85
N SER A 649 -16.36 25.72 -13.86
CA SER A 649 -16.00 24.72 -12.85
C SER A 649 -15.88 25.34 -11.45
N LEU A 650 -15.31 26.54 -11.34
CA LEU A 650 -15.26 27.27 -10.07
C LEU A 650 -16.65 27.64 -9.57
N ILE A 651 -17.53 28.15 -10.43
CA ILE A 651 -18.92 28.48 -10.11
C ILE A 651 -19.66 27.21 -9.64
N ASN A 652 -19.50 26.09 -10.34
CA ASN A 652 -20.10 24.81 -9.97
C ASN A 652 -19.60 24.32 -8.61
N TRP A 653 -18.30 24.45 -8.34
CA TRP A 653 -17.71 24.13 -7.04
C TRP A 653 -18.26 25.02 -5.92
N MET A 654 -18.31 26.34 -6.14
CA MET A 654 -18.86 27.29 -5.17
C MET A 654 -20.33 27.00 -4.87
N ALA A 655 -21.13 26.71 -5.90
CA ALA A 655 -22.53 26.32 -5.74
C ALA A 655 -22.67 25.03 -4.91
N ALA A 656 -21.84 24.01 -5.19
CA ALA A 656 -21.85 22.76 -4.45
C ALA A 656 -21.46 22.93 -2.96
N VAL A 657 -20.41 23.71 -2.68
CA VAL A 657 -20.00 24.01 -1.30
C VAL A 657 -21.07 24.84 -0.58
N LEU A 658 -21.64 25.85 -1.24
CA LEU A 658 -22.73 26.67 -0.68
C LEU A 658 -23.96 25.81 -0.34
N PHE A 659 -24.33 24.88 -1.21
CA PHE A 659 -25.42 23.93 -0.97
C PHE A 659 -25.15 23.13 0.31
N LEU A 660 -23.98 22.48 0.42
CA LEU A 660 -23.61 21.65 1.57
C LEU A 660 -23.56 22.44 2.88
N VAL A 661 -23.00 23.65 2.86
CA VAL A 661 -22.93 24.53 4.04
C VAL A 661 -24.34 24.97 4.47
N SER A 662 -25.19 25.31 3.51
CA SER A 662 -26.58 25.73 3.79
C SER A 662 -27.42 24.59 4.36
N VAL A 663 -27.32 23.40 3.78
CA VAL A 663 -27.99 22.18 4.29
C VAL A 663 -27.46 21.81 5.68
N SER A 664 -26.15 21.90 5.90
CA SER A 664 -25.54 21.70 7.22
C SER A 664 -26.14 22.62 8.27
N TYR A 665 -26.27 23.92 7.97
CA TYR A 665 -26.87 24.88 8.90
C TYR A 665 -28.33 24.53 9.22
N LEU A 666 -29.14 24.18 8.21
CA LEU A 666 -30.54 23.79 8.39
C LEU A 666 -30.69 22.52 9.23
N LEU A 667 -29.83 21.52 9.02
CA LEU A 667 -29.83 20.28 9.80
C LEU A 667 -29.44 20.54 11.25
N TRP A 668 -28.43 21.39 11.48
CA TRP A 668 -28.03 21.81 12.82
C TRP A 668 -29.16 22.53 13.56
N SER A 669 -29.75 23.56 12.94
CA SER A 669 -30.81 24.35 13.56
C SER A 669 -32.08 23.54 13.81
N ALA A 670 -32.42 22.61 12.92
CA ALA A 670 -33.54 21.69 13.10
C ALA A 670 -33.29 20.68 14.24
N SER A 671 -32.05 20.22 14.41
CA SER A 671 -31.66 19.33 15.51
C SER A 671 -31.75 20.03 16.85
N LEU A 672 -31.24 21.26 16.95
CA LEU A 672 -31.33 22.09 18.17
C LEU A 672 -32.78 22.37 18.57
N ARG A 673 -33.66 22.71 17.61
CA ARG A 673 -35.07 23.00 17.91
C ARG A 673 -35.83 21.80 18.45
N ARG A 674 -35.58 20.61 17.90
CA ARG A 674 -36.22 19.37 18.38
C ARG A 674 -35.81 19.07 19.81
N LEU A 675 -34.53 19.23 20.14
CA LEU A 675 -34.03 18.95 21.48
C LEU A 675 -34.37 20.06 22.48
N GLY A 676 -34.38 21.32 22.05
CA GLY A 676 -34.78 22.45 22.90
C GLY A 676 -36.28 22.44 23.25
N ALA A 677 -37.14 21.93 22.37
CA ALA A 677 -38.56 21.74 22.69
C ALA A 677 -38.77 20.69 23.78
N ASP A 678 -38.01 19.58 23.74
CA ASP A 678 -38.03 18.54 24.78
C ASP A 678 -37.54 19.11 26.13
N ASP A 679 -36.48 19.94 26.14
CA ASP A 679 -35.95 20.58 27.34
C ASP A 679 -36.95 21.55 27.99
N THR A 680 -37.78 22.25 27.21
CA THR A 680 -38.84 23.11 27.79
C THR A 680 -39.95 22.31 28.46
N GLN A 681 -40.32 21.15 27.92
CA GLN A 681 -41.27 20.23 28.58
C GLN A 681 -40.66 19.61 29.84
N GLN A 682 -39.39 19.20 29.79
CA GLN A 682 -38.69 18.66 30.96
C GLN A 682 -38.42 19.73 32.02
N GLY A 683 -38.15 20.97 31.62
CA GLY A 683 -38.03 22.13 32.50
C GLY A 683 -39.34 22.47 33.21
N ALA A 684 -40.48 22.38 32.51
CA ALA A 684 -41.80 22.50 33.12
C ALA A 684 -42.07 21.39 34.14
N LEU A 685 -41.72 20.13 33.81
CA LEU A 685 -41.79 18.99 34.74
C LEU A 685 -40.84 19.13 35.95
N ARG A 686 -39.65 19.71 35.77
CA ARG A 686 -38.72 20.03 36.87
C ARG A 686 -39.26 21.12 37.78
N ALA A 687 -39.94 22.12 37.22
CA ALA A 687 -40.60 23.16 38.00
C ALA A 687 -41.79 22.60 38.80
N GLU A 688 -42.54 21.66 38.22
CA GLU A 688 -43.62 20.95 38.93
C GLU A 688 -43.13 20.00 40.01
N LEU A 689 -41.99 19.31 39.82
CA LEU A 689 -41.39 18.42 40.83
C LEU A 689 -40.63 19.16 41.94
N ALA A 690 -40.28 20.43 41.72
CA ALA A 690 -39.65 21.30 42.71
C ALA A 690 -40.67 22.04 43.60
N HIS A 691 -41.96 21.97 43.25
CA HIS A 691 -43.09 22.39 44.07
C HIS A 691 -43.73 21.19 44.75
#